data_AF-A0A395IYJ6-F1
#
_entry.id   AF-A0A395IYJ6-F1
#
_cell.length_a   1.000
_cell.length_b   1.000
_cell.length_c   1.000
_cell.angle_alpha   90.00
_cell.angle_beta   90.00
_cell.angle_gamma   90.00
#
_symmetry.space_group_name_H-M   'P 1'
#
loop_
_entity.id
_entity.type
_entity.pdbx_description
1 polymer ?
#
loop_
_entity_poly.entity_id
_entity_poly.type
_entity_poly.pdbx_seq_one_letter_code
_entity_poly.pdbx_strand_id
1 'polypeptide(L)'
;MGEILQTVTKLRNSTALSSLEFMYDIAGLTAMLAEVNGQFAALDLDNDGLEAVHLISMLDTLPVTYASFLAEAVRRSEWNEKVKSDSSTLANEMVNFQEEEIRRRRKWQKNIGATLLGEKPEEQIMALEVNLQGGEDDWPQVSRQDLEELFEILRAENSQSQIVSDISKIISDLSNPTRQQSRRAKAFKAGSIHEAALGKSALLMRGDDDLLKNLQDEKVKVENKLKTAESRVRRLEDLLHRQTQVSRTSTGNVFQVPNNPSPDAQNTANPLTSPRHNDDSRRSSISSRRFSSNRGEEEKAFQQKLLSLETELIAERERASGLEKEVAAKDTSTSELNKRDFMEERKSLEDEIKRLKARLEELEDEMDRYLGSRENEKSDVDDRVHILQEELDRLRKDTAAETLKAQGQVDFLRNDAKLQRETNETLERQMQSLREEKKELMSRTIKAESAAEDQLKALQDMHLQLSPKLRMPQEFTALSGSLTNKSLNLVSELENTKRGYNLAKSQRDDAETTISELRAELAEYKEKYSIQVKESQNLRENLSSEKAKFSALEAELADERLQLSTLRTKIADGETGSEALRSRLEEEEQKVTSLSEDLAGKLSRIGSLEEEKRSHKEKHQFAQERFDRLNNRFDSRTSRAKDLTQRVYSQNDKLVRLLERLSYSVTKENGSMIIQKLPKPDRSINGNDSSDPGNKIKRSISGSTTMKAMIDSGDLDLLYWMHNDDPEAEAEKYDSFINSIGSFDVDSFCEVIAKRVRDMEFTIKKYSRDARSYREKSHRAQKEAHEKIAFKNFKRR
;
A
#
# COMPACT_ATOMS: atom_id res chain seq x y z
N MET A 1 -88.00 -38.09 8.92
CA MET A 1 -88.23 -36.65 9.18
C MET A 1 -88.41 -36.33 10.66
N GLY A 2 -89.29 -37.03 11.41
CA GLY A 2 -89.51 -36.77 12.84
C GLY A 2 -88.27 -36.96 13.74
N GLU A 3 -87.49 -38.04 13.54
CA GLU A 3 -86.27 -38.28 14.33
C GLU A 3 -85.17 -37.24 14.08
N ILE A 4 -84.95 -36.85 12.82
CA ILE A 4 -83.97 -35.81 12.46
C ILE A 4 -84.37 -34.46 13.07
N LEU A 5 -85.65 -34.11 13.07
CA LEU A 5 -86.14 -32.90 13.73
C LEU A 5 -85.90 -32.95 15.24
N GLN A 6 -86.09 -34.13 15.85
CA GLN A 6 -85.88 -34.33 17.28
C GLN A 6 -84.39 -34.27 17.67
N THR A 7 -83.49 -34.85 16.87
CA THR A 7 -82.04 -34.78 17.11
C THR A 7 -81.50 -33.37 16.92
N VAL A 8 -81.93 -32.65 15.87
CA VAL A 8 -81.57 -31.25 15.64
C VAL A 8 -82.07 -30.36 16.78
N THR A 9 -83.28 -30.58 17.27
CA THR A 9 -83.84 -29.82 18.40
C THR A 9 -83.07 -30.11 19.70
N LYS A 10 -82.70 -31.38 19.95
CA LYS A 10 -81.87 -31.76 21.10
C LYS A 10 -80.47 -31.14 21.02
N LEU A 11 -79.83 -31.17 19.86
CA LEU A 11 -78.52 -30.56 19.64
C LEU A 11 -78.60 -29.04 19.84
N ARG A 12 -79.60 -28.38 19.25
CA ARG A 12 -79.82 -26.94 19.45
C ARG A 12 -80.01 -26.58 20.91
N ASN A 13 -80.80 -27.35 21.65
CA ASN A 13 -81.03 -27.10 23.07
C ASN A 13 -79.77 -27.37 23.90
N SER A 14 -78.97 -28.38 23.56
CA SER A 14 -77.65 -28.64 24.17
C SER A 14 -76.67 -27.49 23.92
N THR A 15 -76.55 -27.03 22.67
CA THR A 15 -75.72 -25.87 22.32
C THR A 15 -76.18 -24.59 23.00
N ALA A 16 -77.50 -24.39 23.12
CA ALA A 16 -78.06 -23.24 23.85
C ALA A 16 -77.70 -23.30 25.35
N LEU A 17 -77.76 -24.48 25.97
CA LEU A 17 -77.34 -24.68 27.36
C LEU A 17 -75.85 -24.39 27.54
N SER A 18 -74.97 -24.96 26.70
CA SER A 18 -73.53 -24.67 26.78
C SER A 18 -73.21 -23.20 26.51
N SER A 19 -73.92 -22.54 25.59
CA SER A 19 -73.74 -21.10 25.36
C SER A 19 -74.14 -20.26 26.57
N LEU A 20 -75.13 -20.72 27.33
CA LEU A 20 -75.63 -20.06 28.52
C LEU A 20 -74.68 -20.27 29.71
N GLU A 21 -74.09 -21.46 29.83
CA GLU A 21 -72.97 -21.72 30.74
C GLU A 21 -71.78 -20.79 30.42
N PHE A 22 -71.37 -20.70 29.16
CA PHE A 22 -70.30 -19.76 28.77
C PHE A 22 -70.66 -18.29 29.05
N MET A 23 -71.92 -17.89 28.86
CA MET A 23 -72.35 -16.54 29.21
C MET A 23 -72.30 -16.30 30.73
N TYR A 24 -72.64 -17.30 31.56
CA TYR A 24 -72.47 -17.20 33.00
C TYR A 24 -70.99 -17.13 33.41
N ASP A 25 -70.13 -17.92 32.78
CA ASP A 25 -68.70 -17.88 33.04
C ASP A 25 -68.10 -16.53 32.62
N ILE A 26 -68.48 -16.00 31.45
CA ILE A 26 -68.06 -14.67 30.99
C ILE A 26 -68.58 -13.59 31.93
N ALA A 27 -69.85 -13.66 32.36
CA ALA A 27 -70.41 -12.72 33.31
C ALA A 27 -69.72 -12.79 34.67
N GLY A 28 -69.38 -14.00 35.15
CA GLY A 28 -68.63 -14.23 36.38
C GLY A 28 -67.20 -13.68 36.28
N LEU A 29 -66.50 -13.96 35.18
CA LEU A 29 -65.18 -13.39 34.90
C LEU A 29 -65.22 -11.87 34.81
N THR A 30 -66.25 -11.31 34.18
CA THR A 30 -66.41 -9.85 34.05
C THR A 30 -66.72 -9.21 35.41
N ALA A 31 -67.52 -9.86 36.25
CA ALA A 31 -67.79 -9.42 37.62
C ALA A 31 -66.53 -9.47 38.48
N MET A 32 -65.76 -10.56 38.42
CA MET A 32 -64.46 -10.67 39.10
C MET A 32 -63.46 -9.62 38.59
N LEU A 33 -63.42 -9.37 37.28
CA LEU A 33 -62.56 -8.33 36.69
C LEU A 33 -62.96 -6.94 37.17
N ALA A 34 -64.27 -6.66 37.27
CA ALA A 34 -64.79 -5.40 37.79
C ALA A 34 -64.48 -5.22 39.28
N GLU A 35 -64.58 -6.30 40.07
CA GLU A 35 -64.19 -6.31 41.48
C GLU A 35 -62.69 -6.05 41.66
N VAL A 36 -61.85 -6.76 40.91
CA VAL A 36 -60.39 -6.59 40.92
C VAL A 36 -60.00 -5.19 40.45
N ASN A 37 -60.60 -4.67 39.38
CA ASN A 37 -60.38 -3.29 38.95
C ASN A 37 -60.85 -2.26 39.98
N GLY A 38 -61.94 -2.54 40.70
CA GLY A 38 -62.41 -1.73 41.82
C GLY A 38 -61.42 -1.74 42.98
N GLN A 39 -60.83 -2.89 43.30
CA GLN A 39 -59.76 -3.02 44.30
C GLN A 39 -58.49 -2.29 43.87
N PHE A 40 -58.10 -2.37 42.60
CA PHE A 40 -56.97 -1.60 42.05
C PHE A 40 -57.21 -0.09 42.06
N ALA A 41 -58.44 0.35 41.78
CA ALA A 41 -58.79 1.78 41.84
C ALA A 41 -58.89 2.31 43.28
N ALA A 42 -59.15 1.45 44.26
CA ALA A 42 -59.16 1.78 45.68
C ALA A 42 -57.76 1.72 46.33
N LEU A 43 -56.78 1.11 45.66
CA LEU A 43 -55.35 1.17 46.00
C LEU A 43 -54.80 2.56 45.62
N ASP A 44 -55.00 3.55 46.50
CA ASP A 44 -54.19 4.76 46.47
C ASP A 44 -52.77 4.38 46.90
N LEU A 45 -51.88 4.22 45.92
CA LEU A 45 -50.47 4.00 46.17
C LEU A 45 -49.87 5.31 46.68
N ASP A 46 -49.38 5.31 47.91
CA ASP A 46 -48.51 6.36 48.42
C ASP A 46 -47.29 6.54 47.50
N ASN A 47 -46.60 7.68 47.58
CA ASN A 47 -45.44 7.97 46.73
C ASN A 47 -44.37 6.86 46.79
N ASP A 48 -44.20 6.23 47.96
CA ASP A 48 -43.30 5.08 48.16
C ASP A 48 -43.79 3.81 47.44
N GLY A 49 -45.11 3.61 47.34
CA GLY A 49 -45.72 2.52 46.58
C GLY A 49 -45.56 2.71 45.06
N LEU A 50 -45.66 3.96 44.58
CA LEU A 50 -45.35 4.31 43.20
C LEU A 50 -43.86 4.10 42.87
N GLU A 51 -42.95 4.47 43.78
CA GLU A 51 -41.52 4.19 43.63
C GLU A 51 -41.22 2.69 43.63
N ALA A 52 -41.87 1.90 44.49
CA ALA A 52 -41.70 0.45 44.52
C ALA A 52 -42.17 -0.21 43.21
N VAL A 53 -43.30 0.23 42.65
CA VAL A 53 -43.79 -0.26 41.35
C VAL A 53 -42.85 0.15 40.22
N HIS A 54 -42.31 1.37 40.25
CA HIS A 54 -41.31 1.82 39.29
C HIS A 54 -40.01 1.00 39.39
N LEU A 55 -39.55 0.67 40.60
CA LEU A 55 -38.39 -0.21 40.82
C LEU A 55 -38.63 -1.62 40.28
N ILE A 56 -39.82 -2.20 40.51
CA ILE A 56 -40.18 -3.51 39.97
C ILE A 56 -40.24 -3.47 38.44
N SER A 57 -40.81 -2.42 37.84
CA SER A 57 -40.80 -2.24 36.38
C SER A 57 -39.38 -2.08 35.84
N MET A 58 -38.48 -1.43 36.58
CA MET A 58 -37.07 -1.32 36.21
C MET A 58 -36.38 -2.69 36.27
N LEU A 59 -36.70 -3.50 37.28
CA LEU A 59 -36.18 -4.86 37.45
C LEU A 59 -36.59 -5.78 36.29
N ASP A 60 -37.81 -5.64 35.78
CA ASP A 60 -38.31 -6.39 34.62
C ASP A 60 -37.54 -6.03 33.33
N THR A 61 -37.12 -4.77 33.19
CA THR A 61 -36.29 -4.33 32.06
C THR A 61 -34.78 -4.58 32.25
N LEU A 62 -34.35 -4.95 33.45
CA LEU A 62 -32.93 -5.10 33.82
C LEU A 62 -32.17 -6.10 32.93
N PRO A 63 -32.72 -7.27 32.55
CA PRO A 63 -32.02 -8.18 31.64
C PRO A 63 -31.74 -7.57 30.27
N VAL A 64 -32.68 -6.78 29.74
CA VAL A 64 -32.54 -6.09 28.46
C VAL A 64 -31.50 -4.96 28.56
N THR A 65 -31.55 -4.17 29.64
CA THR A 65 -30.57 -3.08 29.84
C THR A 65 -29.17 -3.64 30.07
N TYR A 66 -29.03 -4.73 30.84
CA TYR A 66 -27.77 -5.43 31.03
C TYR A 66 -27.23 -6.02 29.72
N ALA A 67 -28.07 -6.71 28.94
CA ALA A 67 -27.68 -7.20 27.62
C ALA A 67 -27.28 -6.06 26.66
N SER A 68 -27.96 -4.91 26.71
CA SER A 68 -27.59 -3.73 25.94
C SER A 68 -26.25 -3.13 26.36
N PHE A 69 -25.95 -3.16 27.66
CA PHE A 69 -24.67 -2.71 28.21
C PHE A 69 -23.52 -3.63 27.80
N LEU A 70 -23.72 -4.95 27.88
CA LEU A 70 -22.76 -5.94 27.39
C LEU A 70 -22.54 -5.80 25.87
N ALA A 71 -23.62 -5.62 25.10
CA ALA A 71 -23.53 -5.40 23.65
C ALA A 71 -22.70 -4.15 23.31
N GLU A 72 -22.87 -3.08 24.08
CA GLU A 72 -22.12 -1.85 23.89
C GLU A 72 -20.64 -2.01 24.30
N ALA A 73 -20.34 -2.72 25.40
CA ALA A 73 -18.98 -3.08 25.77
C ALA A 73 -18.28 -3.87 24.65
N VAL A 74 -18.94 -4.88 24.08
CA VAL A 74 -18.44 -5.66 22.95
C VAL A 74 -18.24 -4.78 21.70
N ARG A 75 -19.20 -3.89 21.40
CA ARG A 75 -19.09 -2.97 20.26
C ARG A 75 -17.87 -2.04 20.41
N ARG A 76 -17.61 -1.51 21.60
CA ARG A 76 -16.48 -0.62 21.87
C ARG A 76 -15.14 -1.34 21.81
N SER A 77 -15.06 -2.55 22.37
CA SER A 77 -13.82 -3.35 22.32
C SER A 77 -13.47 -3.70 20.87
N GLU A 78 -14.43 -4.19 20.08
CA GLU A 78 -14.26 -4.50 18.66
C GLU A 78 -13.92 -3.26 17.82
N TRP A 79 -14.54 -2.11 18.12
CA TRP A 79 -14.19 -0.86 17.46
C TRP A 79 -12.77 -0.41 17.77
N ASN A 80 -12.34 -0.50 19.04
CA ASN A 80 -10.98 -0.18 19.44
C ASN A 80 -9.96 -1.13 18.81
N GLU A 81 -10.24 -2.44 18.78
CA GLU A 81 -9.42 -3.41 18.06
C GLU A 81 -9.33 -3.11 16.57
N LYS A 82 -10.46 -2.75 15.95
CA LYS A 82 -10.48 -2.33 14.54
C LYS A 82 -9.63 -1.09 14.30
N VAL A 83 -9.77 -0.04 15.12
CA VAL A 83 -8.97 1.18 14.99
C VAL A 83 -7.48 0.89 15.18
N LYS A 84 -7.12 0.03 16.14
CA LYS A 84 -5.74 -0.44 16.32
C LYS A 84 -5.23 -1.18 15.08
N SER A 85 -6.00 -2.14 14.57
CA SER A 85 -5.65 -2.90 13.36
C SER A 85 -5.50 -2.01 12.11
N ASP A 86 -6.48 -1.14 11.84
CA ASP A 86 -6.47 -0.20 10.71
C ASP A 86 -5.29 0.79 10.82
N SER A 87 -5.00 1.29 12.03
CA SER A 87 -3.86 2.19 12.27
C SER A 87 -2.51 1.50 12.07
N SER A 88 -2.38 0.24 12.50
CA SER A 88 -1.17 -0.55 12.31
C SER A 88 -0.93 -0.87 10.83
N THR A 89 -2.01 -1.17 10.11
CA THR A 89 -1.98 -1.38 8.66
C THR A 89 -1.56 -0.11 7.93
N LEU A 90 -2.11 1.05 8.31
CA LEU A 90 -1.72 2.34 7.78
C LEU A 90 -0.24 2.65 8.07
N ALA A 91 0.22 2.42 9.30
CA ALA A 91 1.62 2.61 9.67
C ALA A 91 2.56 1.73 8.83
N ASN A 92 2.23 0.45 8.63
CA ASN A 92 2.99 -0.47 7.80
C ASN A 92 3.05 -0.02 6.33
N GLU A 93 1.94 0.44 5.76
CA GLU A 93 1.93 0.97 4.39
C GLU A 93 2.74 2.27 4.28
N MET A 94 2.70 3.15 5.28
CA MET A 94 3.53 4.36 5.31
C MET A 94 5.02 4.05 5.41
N VAL A 95 5.41 3.03 6.18
CA VAL A 95 6.79 2.52 6.22
C VAL A 95 7.19 2.01 4.84
N ASN A 96 6.33 1.24 4.16
CA ASN A 96 6.61 0.78 2.79
C ASN A 96 6.82 1.95 1.82
N PHE A 97 5.98 2.99 1.88
CA PHE A 97 6.18 4.20 1.06
C PHE A 97 7.47 4.94 1.40
N GLN A 98 7.81 5.05 2.68
CA GLN A 98 9.08 5.64 3.12
C GLN A 98 10.26 4.84 2.57
N GLU A 99 10.25 3.52 2.68
CA GLU A 99 11.32 2.67 2.13
C GLU A 99 11.42 2.78 0.61
N GLU A 100 10.29 2.81 -0.10
CA GLU A 100 10.30 3.04 -1.55
C GLU A 100 10.87 4.41 -1.90
N GLU A 101 10.50 5.47 -1.18
CA GLU A 101 11.02 6.82 -1.38
C GLU A 101 12.51 6.91 -1.05
N ILE A 102 12.97 6.27 0.04
CA ILE A 102 14.39 6.10 0.36
C ILE A 102 15.11 5.42 -0.80
N ARG A 103 14.57 4.31 -1.33
CA ARG A 103 15.17 3.59 -2.47
C ARG A 103 15.21 4.45 -3.72
N ARG A 104 14.16 5.24 -4.01
CA ARG A 104 14.11 6.18 -5.15
C ARG A 104 15.14 7.30 -4.99
N ARG A 105 15.23 7.92 -3.82
CA ARG A 105 16.23 8.94 -3.49
C ARG A 105 17.65 8.40 -3.57
N ARG A 106 17.93 7.21 -3.02
CA ARG A 106 19.24 6.55 -3.16
C ARG A 106 19.59 6.25 -4.61
N LYS A 107 18.66 5.71 -5.40
CA LYS A 107 18.87 5.46 -6.84
C LYS A 107 19.12 6.76 -7.60
N TRP A 108 18.35 7.81 -7.31
CA TRP A 108 18.52 9.13 -7.92
C TRP A 108 19.84 9.79 -7.50
N GLN A 109 20.20 9.72 -6.22
CA GLN A 109 21.44 10.25 -5.68
C GLN A 109 22.65 9.54 -6.30
N LYS A 110 22.60 8.21 -6.43
CA LYS A 110 23.65 7.43 -7.11
C LYS A 110 23.79 7.77 -8.60
N ASN A 111 22.69 8.04 -9.29
CA ASN A 111 22.71 8.25 -10.75
C ASN A 111 22.92 9.72 -11.17
N ILE A 112 22.30 10.67 -10.45
CA ILE A 112 22.17 12.08 -10.85
C ILE A 112 22.66 13.01 -9.71
N GLY A 113 22.35 12.69 -8.45
CA GLY A 113 22.72 13.54 -7.32
C GLY A 113 24.24 13.61 -7.08
N ALA A 114 24.97 12.50 -7.29
CA ALA A 114 26.41 12.42 -7.10
C ALA A 114 27.19 13.36 -8.04
N THR A 115 26.68 13.60 -9.25
CA THR A 115 27.29 14.51 -10.23
C THR A 115 26.87 15.97 -10.06
N LEU A 116 25.70 16.25 -9.48
CA LEU A 116 25.15 17.61 -9.34
C LEU A 116 25.42 18.27 -7.98
N LEU A 117 25.38 17.51 -6.88
CA LEU A 117 25.33 18.05 -5.51
C LEU A 117 26.46 17.56 -4.59
N GLY A 118 27.26 16.58 -5.01
CA GLY A 118 28.26 15.91 -4.17
C GLY A 118 27.62 15.04 -3.07
N GLU A 119 28.42 14.22 -2.37
CA GLU A 119 27.95 13.44 -1.22
C GLU A 119 27.56 14.36 -0.06
N LYS A 120 26.28 14.74 -0.01
CA LYS A 120 25.66 15.27 1.21
C LYS A 120 24.95 14.13 1.96
N PRO A 121 24.96 14.14 3.29
CA PRO A 121 24.20 13.18 4.09
C PRO A 121 22.69 13.32 3.81
N GLU A 122 21.98 12.20 3.76
CA GLU A 122 20.53 12.13 3.48
C GLU A 122 19.74 13.01 4.47
N GLU A 123 18.90 13.93 3.97
CA GLU A 123 17.89 14.60 4.80
C GLU A 123 16.77 13.60 5.16
N GLN A 124 16.37 13.61 6.43
CA GLN A 124 15.27 12.80 6.98
C GLN A 124 14.02 12.95 6.09
N ILE A 125 13.53 11.83 5.55
CA ILE A 125 12.24 11.79 4.85
C ILE A 125 11.13 12.01 5.88
N MET A 126 10.10 12.79 5.52
CA MET A 126 8.95 13.00 6.40
C MET A 126 8.35 11.64 6.77
N ALA A 127 8.37 11.34 8.06
CA ALA A 127 7.71 10.16 8.62
C ALA A 127 6.31 10.54 9.12
N LEU A 128 5.32 9.67 8.89
CA LEU A 128 4.00 9.79 9.48
C LEU A 128 3.95 8.88 10.70
N GLU A 129 3.81 9.46 11.90
CA GLU A 129 3.58 8.72 13.13
C GLU A 129 2.07 8.75 13.45
N VAL A 130 1.47 7.59 13.64
CA VAL A 130 0.05 7.45 13.98
C VAL A 130 -0.05 7.20 15.48
N ASN A 131 -0.32 8.25 16.25
CA ASN A 131 -0.53 8.15 17.70
C ASN A 131 -2.03 8.02 17.98
N LEU A 132 -2.47 6.84 18.42
CA LEU A 132 -3.82 6.63 18.93
C LEU A 132 -3.91 7.18 20.35
N GLN A 133 -4.59 8.31 20.52
CA GLN A 133 -4.94 8.85 21.84
C GLN A 133 -6.35 8.38 22.19
N GLY A 134 -6.43 7.38 23.05
CA GLY A 134 -7.66 6.95 23.71
C GLY A 134 -7.36 6.71 25.17
N GLY A 135 -8.21 7.20 26.07
CA GLY A 135 -8.12 6.84 27.49
C GLY A 135 -8.30 5.33 27.64
N GLU A 136 -7.72 4.74 28.68
CA GLU A 136 -8.13 3.41 29.12
C GLU A 136 -9.61 3.51 29.51
N ASP A 137 -10.48 3.01 28.62
CA ASP A 137 -11.90 2.95 28.84
C ASP A 137 -12.16 1.97 30.00
N ASP A 138 -12.76 2.44 31.11
CA ASP A 138 -13.18 1.66 32.29
C ASP A 138 -14.31 0.64 31.99
N TRP A 139 -14.43 0.20 30.73
CA TRP A 139 -15.46 -0.73 30.29
C TRP A 139 -15.02 -2.18 30.52
N PRO A 140 -15.93 -3.06 30.97
CA PRO A 140 -15.60 -4.46 31.18
C PRO A 140 -15.22 -5.13 29.86
N GLN A 141 -14.22 -5.99 29.90
CA GLN A 141 -13.83 -6.83 28.77
C GLN A 141 -14.81 -8.00 28.66
N VAL A 142 -15.79 -7.84 27.77
CA VAL A 142 -16.84 -8.82 27.49
C VAL A 142 -16.69 -9.28 26.05
N SER A 143 -16.87 -10.57 25.82
CA SER A 143 -16.85 -11.19 24.50
C SER A 143 -18.28 -11.43 23.98
N ARG A 144 -18.42 -11.68 22.67
CA ARG A 144 -19.72 -12.08 22.09
C ARG A 144 -20.27 -13.37 22.73
N GLN A 145 -19.40 -14.27 23.20
CA GLN A 145 -19.78 -15.53 23.82
C GLN A 145 -20.52 -15.32 25.14
N ASP A 146 -20.10 -14.33 25.94
CA ASP A 146 -20.74 -14.02 27.22
C ASP A 146 -22.19 -13.52 27.03
N LEU A 147 -22.43 -12.80 25.93
CA LEU A 147 -23.74 -12.28 25.56
C LEU A 147 -24.65 -13.39 24.99
N GLU A 148 -24.06 -14.33 24.24
CA GLU A 148 -24.75 -15.54 23.77
C GLU A 148 -25.09 -16.50 24.93
N GLU A 149 -24.21 -16.64 25.93
CA GLU A 149 -24.47 -17.43 27.14
C GLU A 149 -25.62 -16.82 27.95
N LEU A 150 -25.62 -15.51 28.15
CA LEU A 150 -26.73 -14.80 28.78
C LEU A 150 -28.05 -15.00 28.03
N PHE A 151 -28.01 -14.93 26.70
CA PHE A 151 -29.18 -15.17 25.87
C PHE A 151 -29.71 -16.60 26.02
N GLU A 152 -28.83 -17.61 26.04
CA GLU A 152 -29.22 -19.00 26.21
C GLU A 152 -29.78 -19.29 27.62
N ILE A 153 -29.23 -18.68 28.68
CA ILE A 153 -29.77 -18.77 30.04
C ILE A 153 -31.20 -18.19 30.10
N LEU A 154 -31.41 -16.98 29.55
CA LEU A 154 -32.72 -16.32 29.56
C LEU A 154 -33.75 -17.06 28.67
N ARG A 155 -33.28 -17.68 27.59
CA ARG A 155 -34.11 -18.51 26.70
C ARG A 155 -34.54 -19.82 27.35
N ALA A 156 -33.66 -20.42 28.16
CA ALA A 156 -33.94 -21.65 28.90
C ALA A 156 -35.00 -21.44 29.98
N GLU A 157 -35.04 -20.28 30.62
CA GLU A 157 -36.05 -19.95 31.62
C GLU A 157 -37.40 -19.52 31.01
N ASN A 158 -37.41 -18.75 29.92
CA ASN A 158 -38.67 -18.23 29.37
C ASN A 158 -38.66 -17.94 27.85
N SER A 159 -38.88 -18.97 27.06
CA SER A 159 -38.69 -18.95 25.59
C SER A 159 -39.67 -18.06 24.80
N GLN A 160 -40.80 -17.63 25.40
CA GLN A 160 -41.81 -16.78 24.77
C GLN A 160 -41.82 -15.33 25.28
N SER A 161 -40.84 -14.94 26.10
CA SER A 161 -40.78 -13.59 26.65
C SER A 161 -40.36 -12.55 25.60
N GLN A 162 -41.02 -11.38 25.62
CA GLN A 162 -40.64 -10.20 24.83
C GLN A 162 -39.17 -9.81 25.07
N ILE A 163 -38.65 -10.04 26.28
CA ILE A 163 -37.25 -9.81 26.68
C ILE A 163 -36.29 -10.62 25.81
N VAL A 164 -36.59 -11.89 25.53
CA VAL A 164 -35.75 -12.76 24.69
C VAL A 164 -35.76 -12.26 23.24
N SER A 165 -36.90 -11.81 22.73
CA SER A 165 -36.98 -11.19 21.40
C SER A 165 -36.14 -9.91 21.31
N ASP A 166 -36.19 -9.06 22.33
CA ASP A 166 -35.46 -7.79 22.35
C ASP A 166 -33.95 -8.02 22.46
N ILE A 167 -33.50 -8.98 23.28
CA ILE A 167 -32.08 -9.36 23.37
C ILE A 167 -31.59 -10.00 22.07
N SER A 168 -32.40 -10.86 21.44
CA SER A 168 -32.08 -11.43 20.12
C SER A 168 -31.87 -10.35 19.06
N LYS A 169 -32.71 -9.31 19.11
CA LYS A 169 -32.56 -8.14 18.22
C LYS A 169 -31.27 -7.39 18.51
N ILE A 170 -30.91 -7.15 19.77
CA ILE A 170 -29.63 -6.50 20.16
C ILE A 170 -28.43 -7.28 19.62
N ILE A 171 -28.43 -8.61 19.73
CA ILE A 171 -27.38 -9.48 19.18
C ILE A 171 -27.32 -9.36 17.66
N SER A 172 -28.47 -9.39 16.97
CA SER A 172 -28.52 -9.24 15.52
C SER A 172 -28.00 -7.86 15.06
N ASP A 173 -28.30 -6.80 15.81
CA ASP A 173 -27.85 -5.44 15.51
C ASP A 173 -26.35 -5.25 15.72
N LEU A 174 -25.73 -6.02 16.61
CA LEU A 174 -24.28 -6.06 16.79
C LEU A 174 -23.57 -6.59 15.53
N SER A 175 -24.22 -7.48 14.79
CA SER A 175 -23.68 -8.07 13.55
C SER A 175 -23.88 -7.22 12.29
N ASN A 176 -24.63 -6.12 12.39
CA ASN A 176 -24.97 -5.29 11.23
C ASN A 176 -23.76 -4.44 10.78
N PRO A 177 -23.34 -4.51 9.50
CA PRO A 177 -22.20 -3.74 9.01
C PRO A 177 -22.51 -2.23 9.03
N THR A 178 -21.50 -1.44 9.39
CA THR A 178 -21.62 0.02 9.48
C THR A 178 -22.08 0.61 8.15
N ARG A 179 -22.80 1.75 8.16
CA ARG A 179 -23.26 2.44 6.93
C ARG A 179 -22.12 2.75 5.93
N GLN A 180 -20.90 2.96 6.43
CA GLN A 180 -19.72 3.12 5.58
C GLN A 180 -19.24 1.78 5.01
N GLN A 181 -19.18 0.72 5.81
CA GLN A 181 -18.83 -0.63 5.35
C GLN A 181 -19.83 -1.16 4.31
N SER A 182 -21.13 -1.00 4.52
CA SER A 182 -22.15 -1.41 3.56
C SER A 182 -22.12 -0.62 2.25
N ARG A 183 -21.71 0.66 2.28
CA ARG A 183 -21.45 1.45 1.07
C ARG A 183 -20.17 1.02 0.36
N ARG A 184 -19.11 0.67 1.11
CA ARG A 184 -17.83 0.17 0.57
C ARG A 184 -17.97 -1.23 -0.04
N ALA A 185 -18.73 -2.13 0.59
CA ALA A 185 -19.02 -3.48 0.08
C ALA A 185 -19.84 -3.46 -1.23
N LYS A 186 -20.60 -2.39 -1.49
CA LYS A 186 -21.36 -2.16 -2.74
C LYS A 186 -20.56 -1.36 -3.79
N ALA A 187 -19.23 -1.44 -3.77
CA ALA A 187 -18.37 -0.72 -4.72
C ALA A 187 -18.57 -1.15 -6.19
N PHE A 188 -19.07 -2.37 -6.42
CA PHE A 188 -19.37 -2.90 -7.75
C PHE A 188 -20.87 -2.84 -8.02
N LYS A 189 -21.31 -1.87 -8.82
CA LYS A 189 -22.66 -1.87 -9.39
C LYS A 189 -22.54 -1.82 -10.91
N ALA A 190 -23.06 -2.86 -11.57
CA ALA A 190 -23.09 -2.99 -13.03
C ALA A 190 -21.71 -2.93 -13.73
N GLY A 191 -20.67 -3.55 -13.16
CA GLY A 191 -19.35 -3.67 -13.80
C GLY A 191 -18.49 -2.41 -13.76
N SER A 192 -18.95 -1.34 -13.11
CA SER A 192 -18.16 -0.13 -12.86
C SER A 192 -17.78 -0.05 -11.38
N ILE A 193 -16.50 0.24 -11.11
CA ILE A 193 -16.01 0.57 -9.78
C ILE A 193 -16.34 2.04 -9.53
N HIS A 194 -17.17 2.34 -8.53
CA HIS A 194 -17.43 3.73 -8.16
C HIS A 194 -16.14 4.40 -7.64
N GLU A 195 -15.74 5.52 -8.24
CA GLU A 195 -14.58 6.35 -7.86
C GLU A 195 -14.59 6.76 -6.37
N ALA A 196 -15.79 6.89 -5.78
CA ALA A 196 -15.98 7.17 -4.36
C ALA A 196 -15.47 6.04 -3.43
N ALA A 197 -15.32 4.81 -3.92
CA ALA A 197 -14.80 3.67 -3.16
C ALA A 197 -13.25 3.63 -3.14
N LEU A 198 -12.59 4.14 -4.18
CA LEU A 198 -11.13 4.15 -4.30
C LEU A 198 -10.50 5.44 -3.77
N GLY A 199 -11.12 6.60 -4.03
CA GLY A 199 -10.48 7.90 -3.81
C GLY A 199 -10.30 8.33 -2.35
N LYS A 200 -11.04 7.74 -1.39
CA LYS A 200 -10.97 8.14 0.03
C LYS A 200 -10.37 7.08 0.96
N SER A 201 -10.16 5.83 0.51
CA SER A 201 -9.83 4.74 1.45
C SER A 201 -9.04 3.58 0.85
N ALA A 202 -8.44 3.69 -0.35
CA ALA A 202 -7.66 2.60 -0.95
C ALA A 202 -6.54 2.07 -0.01
N LEU A 203 -6.00 2.93 0.86
CA LEU A 203 -5.01 2.54 1.88
C LEU A 203 -5.56 1.63 2.99
N LEU A 204 -6.83 1.81 3.39
CA LEU A 204 -7.47 1.04 4.46
C LEU A 204 -8.20 -0.21 3.95
N MET A 205 -8.20 -0.45 2.63
CA MET A 205 -8.79 -1.65 2.03
C MET A 205 -7.89 -2.88 2.16
N ARG A 206 -6.61 -2.68 2.48
CA ARG A 206 -5.59 -3.72 2.51
C ARG A 206 -5.47 -4.31 3.91
N GLY A 207 -6.47 -5.06 4.36
CA GLY A 207 -6.47 -5.71 5.68
C GLY A 207 -7.83 -5.91 6.33
N ASP A 208 -8.89 -5.32 5.77
CA ASP A 208 -10.27 -5.49 6.26
C ASP A 208 -10.83 -6.84 5.74
N ASP A 209 -10.47 -7.95 6.40
CA ASP A 209 -10.82 -9.33 6.02
C ASP A 209 -12.33 -9.55 5.88
N ASP A 210 -13.13 -8.89 6.71
CA ASP A 210 -14.60 -8.91 6.62
C ASP A 210 -15.12 -8.29 5.33
N LEU A 211 -14.45 -7.24 4.84
CA LEU A 211 -14.80 -6.62 3.57
C LEU A 211 -14.37 -7.52 2.40
N LEU A 212 -13.22 -8.17 2.49
CA LEU A 212 -12.78 -9.18 1.53
C LEU A 212 -13.77 -10.35 1.44
N LYS A 213 -14.24 -10.86 2.58
CA LYS A 213 -15.24 -11.93 2.66
C LYS A 213 -16.57 -11.51 2.03
N ASN A 214 -17.06 -10.31 2.36
CA ASN A 214 -18.28 -9.76 1.75
C ASN A 214 -18.14 -9.55 0.23
N LEU A 215 -16.98 -9.09 -0.25
CA LEU A 215 -16.71 -8.98 -1.69
C LEU A 215 -16.60 -10.34 -2.37
N GLN A 216 -16.06 -11.36 -1.70
CA GLN A 216 -16.05 -12.75 -2.19
C GLN A 216 -17.47 -13.31 -2.29
N ASP A 217 -18.33 -13.06 -1.30
CA ASP A 217 -19.73 -13.49 -1.32
C ASP A 217 -20.52 -12.81 -2.45
N GLU A 218 -20.34 -11.50 -2.66
CA GLU A 218 -20.93 -10.79 -3.80
C GLU A 218 -20.38 -11.27 -5.14
N LYS A 219 -19.07 -11.58 -5.22
CA LYS A 219 -18.46 -12.22 -6.40
C LYS A 219 -19.15 -13.54 -6.71
N VAL A 220 -19.32 -14.43 -5.72
CA VAL A 220 -19.99 -15.72 -5.89
C VAL A 220 -21.45 -15.53 -6.34
N LYS A 221 -22.17 -14.56 -5.78
CA LYS A 221 -23.53 -14.22 -6.22
C LYS A 221 -23.58 -13.73 -7.67
N VAL A 222 -22.64 -12.87 -8.08
CA VAL A 222 -22.54 -12.38 -9.45
C VAL A 222 -22.16 -13.51 -10.41
N GLU A 223 -21.22 -14.39 -10.05
CA GLU A 223 -20.87 -15.57 -10.82
C GLU A 223 -22.05 -16.53 -10.98
N ASN A 224 -22.87 -16.72 -9.94
CA ASN A 224 -24.07 -17.55 -10.03
C ASN A 224 -25.13 -16.91 -10.96
N LYS A 225 -25.29 -15.59 -10.92
CA LYS A 225 -26.14 -14.85 -11.87
C LYS A 225 -25.59 -14.96 -13.30
N LEU A 226 -24.28 -14.87 -13.48
CA LEU A 226 -23.61 -15.03 -14.77
C LEU A 226 -23.81 -16.44 -15.31
N LYS A 227 -23.56 -17.49 -14.53
CA LYS A 227 -23.83 -18.90 -14.91
C LYS A 227 -25.30 -19.11 -15.29
N THR A 228 -26.22 -18.49 -14.56
CA THR A 228 -27.66 -18.55 -14.88
C THR A 228 -27.96 -17.82 -16.19
N ALA A 229 -27.34 -16.66 -16.43
CA ALA A 229 -27.46 -15.93 -17.70
C ALA A 229 -26.82 -16.70 -18.86
N GLU A 230 -25.63 -17.27 -18.69
CA GLU A 230 -24.93 -18.13 -19.66
C GLU A 230 -25.74 -19.38 -19.99
N SER A 231 -26.34 -20.05 -19.00
CA SER A 231 -27.21 -21.21 -19.26
C SER A 231 -28.48 -20.81 -20.03
N ARG A 232 -29.03 -19.62 -19.75
CA ARG A 232 -30.15 -19.07 -20.51
C ARG A 232 -29.74 -18.70 -21.94
N VAL A 233 -28.58 -18.08 -22.12
CA VAL A 233 -28.01 -17.76 -23.44
C VAL A 233 -27.74 -19.03 -24.22
N ARG A 234 -27.08 -20.04 -23.64
CA ARG A 234 -26.86 -21.35 -24.28
C ARG A 234 -28.17 -22.02 -24.68
N ARG A 235 -29.22 -21.93 -23.86
CA ARG A 235 -30.57 -22.44 -24.22
C ARG A 235 -31.22 -21.65 -25.35
N LEU A 236 -31.01 -20.33 -25.41
CA LEU A 236 -31.47 -19.48 -26.52
C LEU A 236 -30.66 -19.73 -27.80
N GLU A 237 -29.36 -19.97 -27.69
CA GLU A 237 -28.47 -20.37 -28.78
C GLU A 237 -28.85 -21.76 -29.29
N ASP A 238 -29.17 -22.73 -28.43
CA ASP A 238 -29.67 -24.04 -28.84
C ASP A 238 -31.01 -23.95 -29.57
N LEU A 239 -31.91 -23.07 -29.13
CA LEU A 239 -33.17 -22.79 -29.83
C LEU A 239 -32.92 -22.11 -31.18
N LEU A 240 -31.99 -21.16 -31.25
CA LEU A 240 -31.58 -20.52 -32.49
C LEU A 240 -30.92 -21.52 -33.43
N HIS A 241 -30.03 -22.38 -32.94
CA HIS A 241 -29.39 -23.42 -33.71
C HIS A 241 -30.40 -24.45 -34.20
N ARG A 242 -31.39 -24.84 -33.39
CA ARG A 242 -32.51 -25.66 -33.85
C ARG A 242 -33.35 -24.96 -34.90
N GLN A 243 -33.68 -23.69 -34.74
CA GLN A 243 -34.41 -22.91 -35.74
C GLN A 243 -33.62 -22.72 -37.05
N THR A 244 -32.30 -22.55 -36.94
CA THR A 244 -31.38 -22.38 -38.07
C THR A 244 -31.13 -23.70 -38.79
N GLN A 245 -31.10 -24.82 -38.06
CA GLN A 245 -31.01 -26.18 -38.61
C GLN A 245 -32.33 -26.61 -39.28
N VAL A 246 -33.49 -26.27 -38.71
CA VAL A 246 -34.80 -26.47 -39.36
C VAL A 246 -34.93 -25.62 -40.63
N SER A 247 -34.25 -24.47 -40.71
CA SER A 247 -34.20 -23.65 -41.92
C SER A 247 -33.19 -24.15 -42.97
N ARG A 248 -32.35 -25.14 -42.66
CA ARG A 248 -31.29 -25.68 -43.56
C ARG A 248 -31.53 -27.11 -44.03
N THR A 249 -32.64 -27.76 -43.68
CA THR A 249 -33.02 -29.06 -44.25
C THR A 249 -33.79 -28.98 -45.57
N SER A 250 -33.87 -27.80 -46.18
CA SER A 250 -34.26 -27.66 -47.59
C SER A 250 -33.01 -27.32 -48.42
N THR A 251 -32.59 -28.26 -49.28
CA THR A 251 -31.54 -28.19 -50.33
C THR A 251 -30.09 -28.64 -49.99
N GLY A 252 -29.82 -29.95 -50.21
CA GLY A 252 -28.91 -30.44 -51.27
C GLY A 252 -27.37 -30.30 -51.18
N ASN A 253 -26.73 -31.27 -50.51
CA ASN A 253 -25.57 -32.13 -50.89
C ASN A 253 -24.31 -31.61 -51.68
N VAL A 254 -23.11 -32.07 -51.25
CA VAL A 254 -22.09 -32.93 -51.94
C VAL A 254 -20.63 -32.56 -51.54
N PHE A 255 -19.94 -33.44 -50.79
CA PHE A 255 -18.59 -34.03 -51.04
C PHE A 255 -17.93 -34.60 -49.76
N GLN A 256 -17.52 -35.87 -49.84
CA GLN A 256 -16.70 -36.64 -48.88
C GLN A 256 -15.48 -37.22 -49.63
N VAL A 257 -14.35 -37.41 -48.93
CA VAL A 257 -13.18 -38.22 -49.38
C VAL A 257 -12.71 -39.10 -48.21
N PRO A 258 -12.36 -40.40 -48.41
CA PRO A 258 -11.94 -41.30 -47.33
C PRO A 258 -10.49 -41.88 -47.42
N ASN A 259 -9.93 -42.13 -46.23
CA ASN A 259 -9.16 -43.28 -45.71
C ASN A 259 -7.65 -43.62 -46.01
N ASN A 260 -7.06 -44.10 -44.89
CA ASN A 260 -5.73 -44.65 -44.48
C ASN A 260 -5.62 -46.21 -44.76
N PRO A 261 -4.68 -47.06 -44.23
CA PRO A 261 -3.19 -47.04 -43.98
C PRO A 261 -2.40 -48.43 -44.11
N SER A 262 -1.04 -48.41 -43.96
CA SER A 262 -0.10 -49.36 -43.24
C SER A 262 0.26 -50.83 -43.74
N PRO A 263 1.20 -51.64 -43.12
CA PRO A 263 2.68 -51.73 -43.32
C PRO A 263 3.32 -53.17 -43.35
N ASP A 264 4.67 -53.26 -43.26
CA ASP A 264 5.55 -54.29 -42.60
C ASP A 264 6.40 -55.37 -43.34
N ALA A 265 7.55 -55.67 -42.66
CA ALA A 265 8.41 -56.90 -42.62
C ALA A 265 9.63 -57.01 -43.58
N GLN A 266 10.80 -57.60 -43.26
CA GLN A 266 11.59 -57.95 -42.05
C GLN A 266 12.90 -58.67 -42.53
N ASN A 267 13.94 -58.75 -41.68
CA ASN A 267 15.02 -59.77 -41.61
C ASN A 267 16.22 -59.74 -42.60
N THR A 268 17.47 -60.10 -42.29
CA THR A 268 18.26 -60.49 -41.09
C THR A 268 19.73 -60.71 -41.54
N ALA A 269 20.68 -60.66 -40.59
CA ALA A 269 21.95 -61.42 -40.51
C ALA A 269 23.30 -60.80 -40.97
N ASN A 270 24.00 -60.28 -39.95
CA ASN A 270 25.46 -60.23 -39.66
C ASN A 270 26.20 -61.57 -39.94
N PRO A 271 27.58 -61.65 -40.00
CA PRO A 271 28.45 -61.18 -38.90
C PRO A 271 29.96 -60.83 -39.13
N LEU A 272 30.56 -60.15 -38.12
CA LEU A 272 31.94 -60.33 -37.54
C LEU A 272 33.18 -59.99 -38.44
N THR A 273 34.27 -59.27 -38.09
CA THR A 273 34.98 -58.82 -36.86
C THR A 273 36.09 -57.81 -37.28
N SER A 274 36.19 -56.56 -36.75
CA SER A 274 37.23 -55.94 -35.86
C SER A 274 38.75 -56.14 -36.18
N PRO A 275 39.74 -55.32 -35.74
CA PRO A 275 39.75 -53.94 -35.12
C PRO A 275 40.86 -52.93 -35.59
N ARG A 276 40.58 -51.63 -35.38
CA ARG A 276 41.45 -50.51 -34.90
C ARG A 276 42.72 -50.06 -35.67
N HIS A 277 42.81 -48.78 -36.06
CA HIS A 277 43.33 -47.67 -35.22
C HIS A 277 43.21 -46.28 -35.90
N ASN A 278 42.76 -45.30 -35.08
CA ASN A 278 43.09 -43.85 -34.98
C ASN A 278 44.08 -43.24 -35.98
N ASP A 279 44.06 -41.96 -36.32
CA ASP A 279 43.22 -40.77 -36.11
C ASP A 279 44.01 -39.70 -36.89
N ASP A 280 43.37 -38.85 -37.70
CA ASP A 280 43.71 -37.43 -37.78
C ASP A 280 43.08 -36.71 -38.98
N SER A 281 42.56 -35.54 -38.65
CA SER A 281 42.57 -34.32 -39.45
C SER A 281 41.54 -34.13 -40.58
N ARG A 282 40.46 -33.44 -40.18
CA ARG A 282 40.02 -32.12 -40.71
C ARG A 282 39.70 -31.96 -42.22
N ARG A 283 38.50 -31.36 -42.42
CA ARG A 283 37.98 -30.60 -43.60
C ARG A 283 37.44 -31.50 -44.71
N SER A 284 36.34 -31.22 -45.40
CA SER A 284 35.71 -29.95 -45.75
C SER A 284 34.31 -30.23 -46.33
N SER A 285 33.44 -29.22 -46.28
CA SER A 285 32.17 -29.19 -47.01
C SER A 285 32.32 -28.38 -48.30
N ILE A 286 31.69 -28.87 -49.38
CA ILE A 286 30.97 -28.09 -50.42
C ILE A 286 31.84 -27.05 -51.19
N SER A 287 32.30 -27.34 -52.41
CA SER A 287 31.58 -27.19 -53.69
C SER A 287 30.82 -25.87 -53.88
N SER A 288 31.40 -24.89 -54.60
CA SER A 288 31.04 -24.60 -56.01
C SER A 288 31.52 -23.20 -56.48
N ARG A 289 32.12 -23.19 -57.69
CA ARG A 289 32.15 -22.16 -58.75
C ARG A 289 32.64 -20.72 -58.43
N ARG A 290 33.74 -20.31 -59.08
CA ARG A 290 33.78 -19.47 -60.31
C ARG A 290 35.22 -19.00 -60.65
N PHE A 291 35.54 -19.13 -61.93
CA PHE A 291 36.40 -18.30 -62.81
C PHE A 291 37.77 -17.73 -62.35
N SER A 292 38.75 -18.03 -63.21
CA SER A 292 39.72 -17.11 -63.86
C SER A 292 41.05 -16.72 -63.18
N SER A 293 42.11 -16.91 -63.98
CA SER A 293 43.37 -16.15 -64.14
C SER A 293 44.43 -16.14 -63.03
N ASN A 294 45.52 -16.88 -63.24
CA ASN A 294 46.85 -16.35 -63.66
C ASN A 294 47.82 -17.55 -63.79
N ARG A 295 48.37 -17.83 -64.97
CA ARG A 295 49.61 -17.27 -65.56
C ARG A 295 50.89 -17.67 -64.82
N GLY A 296 51.83 -18.27 -65.57
CA GLY A 296 53.18 -18.49 -65.10
C GLY A 296 54.14 -19.07 -66.14
N GLU A 297 54.03 -20.36 -66.46
CA GLU A 297 55.23 -21.09 -66.90
C GLU A 297 55.13 -21.87 -68.23
N GLU A 298 53.95 -22.07 -68.82
CA GLU A 298 53.80 -22.89 -70.05
C GLU A 298 53.88 -22.11 -71.37
N GLU A 299 53.82 -20.77 -71.34
CA GLU A 299 53.79 -19.93 -72.56
C GLU A 299 55.18 -19.79 -73.23
N LYS A 300 56.29 -19.98 -72.49
CA LYS A 300 57.66 -19.92 -73.03
C LYS A 300 58.10 -21.20 -73.75
N ALA A 301 57.61 -22.36 -73.33
CA ALA A 301 57.93 -23.65 -73.96
C ALA A 301 57.16 -23.85 -75.27
N PHE A 302 55.94 -23.29 -75.37
CA PHE A 302 55.13 -23.39 -76.58
C PHE A 302 55.60 -22.42 -77.69
N GLN A 303 56.08 -21.22 -77.33
CA GLN A 303 56.63 -20.26 -78.30
C GLN A 303 57.95 -20.73 -78.94
N GLN A 304 58.81 -21.45 -78.21
CA GLN A 304 60.04 -22.03 -78.78
C GLN A 304 59.75 -23.16 -79.79
N LYS A 305 58.69 -23.93 -79.58
CA LYS A 305 58.32 -25.07 -80.43
C LYS A 305 57.58 -24.65 -81.70
N LEU A 306 56.89 -23.50 -81.66
CA LEU A 306 56.20 -22.94 -82.82
C LEU A 306 57.17 -22.27 -83.80
N LEU A 307 58.16 -21.53 -83.28
CA LEU A 307 59.22 -20.92 -84.10
C LEU A 307 60.12 -21.96 -84.79
N SER A 308 60.40 -23.10 -84.15
CA SER A 308 61.19 -24.18 -84.79
C SER A 308 60.43 -24.86 -85.93
N LEU A 309 59.11 -25.04 -85.78
CA LEU A 309 58.26 -25.64 -86.81
C LEU A 309 58.00 -24.69 -88.00
N GLU A 310 57.95 -23.38 -87.78
CA GLU A 310 57.87 -22.40 -88.88
C GLU A 310 59.17 -22.33 -89.68
N THR A 311 60.35 -22.50 -89.07
CA THR A 311 61.63 -22.54 -89.79
C THR A 311 61.83 -23.82 -90.61
N GLU A 312 61.26 -24.95 -90.17
CA GLU A 312 61.38 -26.24 -90.87
C GLU A 312 60.44 -26.31 -92.09
N LEU A 313 59.27 -25.69 -92.02
CA LEU A 313 58.30 -25.62 -93.12
C LEU A 313 58.76 -24.68 -94.27
N ILE A 314 59.55 -23.64 -93.96
CA ILE A 314 60.16 -22.76 -94.97
C ILE A 314 61.31 -23.47 -95.71
N ALA A 315 62.11 -24.27 -95.00
CA ALA A 315 63.21 -25.04 -95.59
C ALA A 315 62.75 -26.19 -96.50
N GLU A 316 61.56 -26.75 -96.26
CA GLU A 316 60.98 -27.79 -97.12
C GLU A 316 60.33 -27.20 -98.39
N ARG A 317 59.69 -26.01 -98.28
CA ARG A 317 59.15 -25.30 -99.44
C ARG A 317 60.22 -24.83 -100.43
N GLU A 318 61.45 -24.52 -99.99
CA GLU A 318 62.55 -24.20 -100.89
C GLU A 318 63.14 -25.43 -101.61
N ARG A 319 63.16 -26.63 -100.98
CA ARG A 319 63.58 -27.89 -101.62
C ARG A 319 62.59 -28.41 -102.67
N ALA A 320 61.29 -28.19 -102.47
CA ALA A 320 60.27 -28.59 -103.44
C ALA A 320 60.27 -27.72 -104.72
N SER A 321 60.69 -26.45 -104.64
CA SER A 321 60.76 -25.55 -105.82
C SER A 321 61.97 -25.78 -106.74
N GLY A 322 62.99 -26.53 -106.26
CA GLY A 322 64.21 -26.81 -107.01
C GLY A 322 64.12 -28.01 -107.95
N LEU A 323 63.24 -28.98 -107.66
CA LEU A 323 63.11 -30.23 -108.44
C LEU A 323 62.09 -30.14 -109.58
N GLU A 324 61.28 -29.08 -109.63
CA GLU A 324 60.28 -28.86 -110.69
C GLU A 324 60.85 -28.18 -111.95
N LYS A 325 62.13 -27.75 -111.94
CA LYS A 325 62.80 -27.08 -113.07
C LYS A 325 63.79 -27.94 -113.88
N GLU A 326 63.95 -29.23 -113.58
CA GLU A 326 64.97 -30.08 -114.22
C GLU A 326 64.43 -31.24 -115.08
N VAL A 327 63.10 -31.39 -115.25
CA VAL A 327 62.49 -32.54 -115.96
C VAL A 327 61.86 -32.18 -117.33
N ALA A 328 61.95 -30.92 -117.78
CA ALA A 328 61.32 -30.49 -119.04
C ALA A 328 62.32 -30.07 -120.13
N ALA A 329 63.25 -30.94 -120.54
CA ALA A 329 63.88 -30.89 -121.87
C ALA A 329 64.89 -32.05 -122.08
N LYS A 330 64.46 -33.12 -122.77
CA LYS A 330 65.21 -33.78 -123.88
C LYS A 330 64.56 -35.12 -124.25
N ASP A 331 63.72 -35.08 -125.26
CA ASP A 331 63.34 -36.23 -126.07
C ASP A 331 63.53 -35.83 -127.54
N THR A 332 64.54 -36.39 -128.22
CA THR A 332 64.50 -36.61 -129.68
C THR A 332 65.55 -37.63 -130.15
N SER A 333 65.03 -38.59 -130.93
CA SER A 333 65.65 -39.31 -132.06
C SER A 333 66.72 -40.39 -131.80
N THR A 334 66.35 -41.66 -132.03
CA THR A 334 66.76 -42.45 -133.22
C THR A 334 66.11 -43.84 -133.18
N SER A 335 65.82 -44.37 -134.37
CA SER A 335 64.73 -45.29 -134.65
C SER A 335 65.23 -46.65 -135.15
N GLU A 336 64.53 -47.71 -134.70
CA GLU A 336 64.22 -48.96 -135.43
C GLU A 336 65.04 -50.24 -135.21
N LEU A 337 66.22 -50.23 -134.59
CA LEU A 337 66.85 -51.48 -134.08
C LEU A 337 66.50 -51.79 -132.61
N ASN A 338 65.90 -50.80 -131.94
CA ASN A 338 65.45 -50.81 -130.56
C ASN A 338 63.96 -51.22 -130.41
N LYS A 339 63.32 -51.85 -131.40
CA LYS A 339 61.88 -52.18 -131.30
C LYS A 339 61.61 -53.61 -130.84
N ARG A 340 62.59 -54.51 -130.90
CA ARG A 340 62.39 -55.93 -130.54
C ARG A 340 62.83 -56.22 -129.12
N ASP A 341 64.04 -55.80 -128.75
CA ASP A 341 64.57 -56.00 -127.39
C ASP A 341 63.81 -55.15 -126.36
N PHE A 342 63.37 -53.93 -126.75
CA PHE A 342 62.45 -53.15 -125.91
C PHE A 342 61.06 -53.76 -125.79
N MET A 343 60.58 -54.58 -126.72
CA MET A 343 59.29 -55.27 -126.52
C MET A 343 59.42 -56.42 -125.53
N GLU A 344 60.54 -57.14 -125.52
CA GLU A 344 60.79 -58.19 -124.52
C GLU A 344 61.08 -57.62 -123.13
N GLU A 345 61.88 -56.55 -123.04
CA GLU A 345 62.10 -55.83 -121.76
C GLU A 345 60.86 -55.08 -121.30
N ARG A 346 60.06 -54.50 -122.21
CA ARG A 346 58.77 -53.90 -121.85
C ARG A 346 57.77 -54.96 -121.38
N LYS A 347 57.77 -56.15 -121.98
CA LYS A 347 56.91 -57.24 -121.52
C LYS A 347 57.36 -57.78 -120.15
N SER A 348 58.66 -57.90 -119.90
CA SER A 348 59.17 -58.30 -118.59
C SER A 348 58.92 -57.22 -117.53
N LEU A 349 59.11 -55.94 -117.84
CA LEU A 349 58.78 -54.82 -116.97
C LEU A 349 57.27 -54.65 -116.78
N GLU A 350 56.44 -54.91 -117.79
CA GLU A 350 54.98 -54.91 -117.65
C GLU A 350 54.50 -56.08 -116.77
N ASP A 351 55.14 -57.25 -116.85
CA ASP A 351 54.88 -58.38 -115.96
C ASP A 351 55.38 -58.11 -114.53
N GLU A 352 56.53 -57.44 -114.37
CA GLU A 352 57.05 -56.98 -113.07
C GLU A 352 56.13 -55.90 -112.47
N ILE A 353 55.67 -54.93 -113.27
CA ILE A 353 54.69 -53.91 -112.85
C ILE A 353 53.37 -54.57 -112.46
N LYS A 354 52.90 -55.59 -113.19
CA LYS A 354 51.70 -56.34 -112.79
C LYS A 354 51.91 -57.09 -111.48
N ARG A 355 53.07 -57.72 -111.25
CA ARG A 355 53.38 -58.33 -109.95
C ARG A 355 53.45 -57.31 -108.83
N LEU A 356 54.08 -56.15 -109.06
CA LEU A 356 54.16 -55.09 -108.06
C LEU A 356 52.80 -54.46 -107.78
N LYS A 357 51.92 -54.32 -108.78
CA LYS A 357 50.54 -53.88 -108.60
C LYS A 357 49.69 -54.90 -107.84
N ALA A 358 49.78 -56.18 -108.20
CA ALA A 358 49.10 -57.24 -107.45
C ALA A 358 49.58 -57.30 -105.99
N ARG A 359 50.87 -57.06 -105.75
CA ARG A 359 51.43 -57.01 -104.41
C ARG A 359 51.04 -55.74 -103.64
N LEU A 360 50.86 -54.62 -104.34
CA LEU A 360 50.29 -53.40 -103.75
C LEU A 360 48.83 -53.61 -103.38
N GLU A 361 48.03 -54.20 -104.27
CA GLU A 361 46.63 -54.54 -104.04
C GLU A 361 46.48 -55.55 -102.89
N GLU A 362 47.34 -56.58 -102.80
CA GLU A 362 47.38 -57.49 -101.65
C GLU A 362 47.74 -56.78 -100.34
N LEU A 363 48.70 -55.85 -100.36
CA LEU A 363 49.09 -55.07 -99.17
C LEU A 363 48.00 -54.06 -98.76
N GLU A 364 47.30 -53.46 -99.73
CA GLU A 364 46.16 -52.57 -99.50
C GLU A 364 44.97 -53.35 -98.92
N ASP A 365 44.63 -54.52 -99.48
CA ASP A 365 43.60 -55.42 -98.95
C ASP A 365 43.97 -55.95 -97.55
N GLU A 366 45.25 -56.23 -97.29
CA GLU A 366 45.72 -56.58 -95.95
C GLU A 366 45.59 -55.40 -94.98
N MET A 367 45.95 -54.18 -95.40
CA MET A 367 45.76 -52.98 -94.58
C MET A 367 44.28 -52.71 -94.26
N ASP A 368 43.37 -52.85 -95.22
CA ASP A 368 41.94 -52.64 -95.01
C ASP A 368 41.34 -53.73 -94.10
N ARG A 369 41.78 -54.98 -94.23
CA ARG A 369 41.43 -56.04 -93.28
C ARG A 369 41.96 -55.74 -91.87
N TYR A 370 43.19 -55.24 -91.74
CA TYR A 370 43.75 -54.85 -90.44
C TYR A 370 43.02 -53.65 -89.81
N LEU A 371 42.64 -52.66 -90.61
CA LEU A 371 41.88 -51.50 -90.15
C LEU A 371 40.46 -51.90 -89.72
N GLY A 372 39.75 -52.71 -90.52
CA GLY A 372 38.43 -53.23 -90.16
C GLY A 372 38.44 -54.12 -88.91
N SER A 373 39.45 -54.98 -88.76
CA SER A 373 39.61 -55.81 -87.55
C SER A 373 39.94 -54.96 -86.33
N ARG A 374 40.80 -53.94 -86.48
CA ARG A 374 41.16 -53.01 -85.40
C ARG A 374 39.98 -52.11 -84.99
N GLU A 375 39.14 -51.71 -85.93
CA GLU A 375 37.96 -50.90 -85.65
C GLU A 375 36.85 -51.71 -84.97
N ASN A 376 36.61 -52.95 -85.41
CA ASN A 376 35.70 -53.87 -84.72
C ASN A 376 36.17 -54.22 -83.31
N GLU A 377 37.47 -54.51 -83.12
CA GLU A 377 38.04 -54.73 -81.78
C GLU A 377 37.92 -53.49 -80.90
N LYS A 378 38.12 -52.29 -81.47
CA LYS A 378 37.93 -51.04 -80.73
C LYS A 378 36.46 -50.85 -80.32
N SER A 379 35.51 -51.15 -81.21
CA SER A 379 34.08 -51.08 -80.87
C SER A 379 33.67 -52.11 -79.80
N ASP A 380 34.17 -53.35 -79.88
CA ASP A 380 33.90 -54.37 -78.86
C ASP A 380 34.54 -54.02 -77.51
N VAL A 381 35.72 -53.37 -77.54
CA VAL A 381 36.36 -52.83 -76.33
C VAL A 381 35.57 -51.65 -75.77
N ASP A 382 35.10 -50.72 -76.60
CA ASP A 382 34.32 -49.56 -76.17
C ASP A 382 32.96 -50.00 -75.57
N ASP A 383 32.28 -50.98 -76.18
CA ASP A 383 31.03 -51.57 -75.67
C ASP A 383 31.26 -52.30 -74.34
N ARG A 384 32.36 -53.08 -74.22
CA ARG A 384 32.75 -53.69 -72.94
C ARG A 384 33.09 -52.66 -71.88
N VAL A 385 33.77 -51.57 -72.24
CA VAL A 385 34.06 -50.46 -71.32
C VAL A 385 32.78 -49.80 -70.86
N HIS A 386 31.80 -49.60 -71.76
CA HIS A 386 30.52 -49.01 -71.40
C HIS A 386 29.69 -49.93 -70.48
N ILE A 387 29.67 -51.24 -70.76
CA ILE A 387 29.00 -52.23 -69.88
C ILE A 387 29.68 -52.27 -68.52
N LEU A 388 31.02 -52.32 -68.47
CA LEU A 388 31.77 -52.31 -67.21
C LEU A 388 31.60 -50.99 -66.44
N GLN A 389 31.43 -49.86 -67.12
CA GLN A 389 31.11 -48.57 -66.49
C GLN A 389 29.71 -48.56 -65.90
N GLU A 390 28.71 -49.08 -66.62
CA GLU A 390 27.36 -49.23 -66.08
C GLU A 390 27.31 -50.19 -64.89
N GLU A 391 28.03 -51.30 -64.96
CA GLU A 391 28.16 -52.25 -63.84
C GLU A 391 28.88 -51.61 -62.65
N LEU A 392 29.95 -50.86 -62.87
CA LEU A 392 30.63 -50.09 -61.82
C LEU A 392 29.70 -49.05 -61.19
N ASP A 393 28.89 -48.35 -61.97
CA ASP A 393 27.96 -47.34 -61.46
C ASP A 393 26.77 -47.97 -60.74
N ARG A 394 26.28 -49.13 -61.19
CA ARG A 394 25.27 -49.92 -60.45
C ARG A 394 25.85 -50.43 -59.14
N LEU A 395 27.04 -51.05 -59.15
CA LEU A 395 27.74 -51.49 -57.94
C LEU A 395 28.00 -50.33 -56.98
N ARG A 396 28.38 -49.14 -57.47
CA ARG A 396 28.55 -47.95 -56.62
C ARG A 396 27.25 -47.47 -56.01
N LYS A 397 26.14 -47.52 -56.74
CA LYS A 397 24.81 -47.17 -56.22
C LYS A 397 24.32 -48.18 -55.19
N ASP A 398 24.52 -49.47 -55.44
CA ASP A 398 24.10 -50.54 -54.53
C ASP A 398 24.95 -50.53 -53.26
N THR A 399 26.27 -50.37 -53.37
CA THR A 399 27.16 -50.18 -52.20
C THR A 399 26.84 -48.91 -51.42
N ALA A 400 26.49 -47.79 -52.09
CA ALA A 400 26.01 -46.59 -51.41
C ALA A 400 24.67 -46.81 -50.69
N ALA A 401 23.73 -47.54 -51.29
CA ALA A 401 22.45 -47.86 -50.68
C ALA A 401 22.60 -48.81 -49.49
N GLU A 402 23.51 -49.80 -49.59
CA GLU A 402 23.82 -50.73 -48.51
C GLU A 402 24.54 -50.03 -47.36
N THR A 403 25.50 -49.14 -47.63
CA THR A 403 26.16 -48.34 -46.59
C THR A 403 25.18 -47.40 -45.89
N LEU A 404 24.23 -46.79 -46.59
CA LEU A 404 23.17 -45.99 -45.96
C LEU A 404 22.24 -46.84 -45.10
N LYS A 405 21.85 -48.03 -45.55
CA LYS A 405 21.02 -48.97 -44.76
C LYS A 405 21.77 -49.46 -43.52
N ALA A 406 23.03 -49.86 -43.66
CA ALA A 406 23.89 -50.27 -42.55
C ALA A 406 24.12 -49.13 -41.57
N GLN A 407 24.36 -47.91 -42.06
CA GLN A 407 24.48 -46.72 -41.22
C GLN A 407 23.17 -46.46 -40.44
N GLY A 408 22.01 -46.56 -41.10
CA GLY A 408 20.71 -46.44 -40.45
C GLY A 408 20.47 -47.49 -39.35
N GLN A 409 20.90 -48.74 -39.56
CA GLN A 409 20.82 -49.79 -38.54
C GLN A 409 21.77 -49.53 -37.37
N VAL A 410 23.00 -49.08 -37.64
CA VAL A 410 23.97 -48.72 -36.60
C VAL A 410 23.45 -47.54 -35.78
N ASP A 411 22.87 -46.53 -36.42
CA ASP A 411 22.32 -45.37 -35.72
C ASP A 411 21.09 -45.75 -34.90
N PHE A 412 20.22 -46.65 -35.41
CA PHE A 412 19.12 -47.20 -34.63
C PHE A 412 19.62 -47.95 -33.39
N LEU A 413 20.59 -48.86 -33.53
CA LEU A 413 21.15 -49.61 -32.41
C LEU A 413 21.92 -48.71 -31.42
N ARG A 414 22.59 -47.67 -31.90
CA ARG A 414 23.22 -46.66 -31.03
C ARG A 414 22.19 -45.89 -30.23
N ASN A 415 21.08 -45.50 -30.86
CA ASN A 415 19.99 -44.79 -30.20
C ASN A 415 19.29 -45.70 -29.19
N ASP A 416 19.03 -46.96 -29.53
CA ASP A 416 18.45 -47.94 -28.60
C ASP A 416 19.37 -48.23 -27.42
N ALA A 417 20.67 -48.47 -27.65
CA ALA A 417 21.65 -48.65 -26.59
C ALA A 417 21.83 -47.39 -25.73
N LYS A 418 21.70 -46.19 -26.31
CA LYS A 418 21.69 -44.93 -25.57
C LYS A 418 20.44 -44.82 -24.70
N LEU A 419 19.27 -45.13 -25.24
CA LEU A 419 18.01 -45.12 -24.50
C LEU A 419 18.04 -46.13 -23.34
N GLN A 420 18.55 -47.34 -23.56
CA GLN A 420 18.72 -48.35 -22.52
C GLN A 420 19.67 -47.89 -21.41
N ARG A 421 20.78 -47.21 -21.76
CA ARG A 421 21.68 -46.61 -20.77
C ARG A 421 20.99 -45.49 -20.00
N GLU A 422 20.27 -44.60 -20.67
CA GLU A 422 19.50 -43.54 -20.02
C GLU A 422 18.45 -44.12 -19.06
N THR A 423 17.72 -45.16 -19.47
CA THR A 423 16.76 -45.84 -18.59
C THR A 423 17.45 -46.50 -17.40
N ASN A 424 18.59 -47.16 -17.60
CA ASN A 424 19.35 -47.78 -16.51
C ASN A 424 19.89 -46.72 -15.55
N GLU A 425 20.43 -45.61 -16.05
CA GLU A 425 20.88 -44.50 -15.22
C GLU A 425 19.72 -43.89 -14.43
N THR A 426 18.53 -43.74 -15.02
CA THR A 426 17.35 -43.26 -14.27
C THR A 426 16.92 -44.24 -13.18
N LEU A 427 16.94 -45.54 -13.45
CA LEU A 427 16.64 -46.57 -12.46
C LEU A 427 17.69 -46.62 -11.34
N GLU A 428 18.97 -46.46 -11.67
CA GLU A 428 20.05 -46.38 -10.68
C GLU A 428 19.91 -45.15 -9.78
N ARG A 429 19.58 -43.98 -10.35
CA ARG A 429 19.27 -42.77 -9.57
C ARG A 429 18.07 -42.96 -8.65
N GLN A 430 16.99 -43.57 -9.14
CA GLN A 430 15.82 -43.91 -8.30
C GLN A 430 16.19 -44.90 -7.18
N MET A 431 17.03 -45.90 -7.48
CA MET A 431 17.51 -46.85 -6.47
C MET A 431 18.47 -46.21 -5.46
N GLN A 432 19.20 -45.16 -5.82
CA GLN A 432 19.99 -44.38 -4.87
C GLN A 432 19.11 -43.48 -4.01
N SER A 433 18.16 -42.76 -4.62
CA SER A 433 17.22 -41.91 -3.87
C SER A 433 16.40 -42.72 -2.87
N LEU A 434 15.88 -43.88 -3.26
CA LEU A 434 15.15 -44.77 -2.35
C LEU A 434 16.03 -45.31 -1.21
N ARG A 435 17.33 -45.52 -1.45
CA ARG A 435 18.27 -45.93 -0.38
C ARG A 435 18.58 -44.79 0.57
N GLU A 436 18.73 -43.58 0.05
CA GLU A 436 18.92 -42.37 0.86
C GLU A 436 17.67 -42.07 1.70
N GLU A 437 16.48 -42.12 1.09
CA GLU A 437 15.20 -42.01 1.78
C GLU A 437 15.04 -43.08 2.86
N LYS A 438 15.40 -44.34 2.57
CA LYS A 438 15.38 -45.41 3.58
C LYS A 438 16.33 -45.11 4.75
N LYS A 439 17.55 -44.64 4.48
CA LYS A 439 18.52 -44.27 5.53
C LYS A 439 18.02 -43.08 6.33
N GLU A 440 17.43 -42.10 5.68
CA GLU A 440 16.86 -40.92 6.32
C GLU A 440 15.68 -41.33 7.22
N LEU A 441 14.73 -42.11 6.71
CA LEU A 441 13.61 -42.65 7.49
C LEU A 441 14.11 -43.46 8.68
N MET A 442 15.11 -44.33 8.49
CA MET A 442 15.71 -45.10 9.59
C MET A 442 16.33 -44.19 10.65
N SER A 443 17.05 -43.13 10.24
CA SER A 443 17.60 -42.15 11.18
C SER A 443 16.53 -41.34 11.92
N ARG A 444 15.40 -41.03 11.25
CA ARG A 444 14.24 -40.38 11.86
C ARG A 444 13.56 -41.30 12.87
N THR A 445 13.41 -42.59 12.55
CA THR A 445 12.86 -43.59 13.47
C THR A 445 13.73 -43.74 14.71
N ILE A 446 15.06 -43.88 14.56
CA ILE A 446 16.00 -43.99 15.70
C ILE A 446 15.92 -42.74 16.59
N LYS A 447 15.89 -41.54 15.99
CA LYS A 447 15.75 -40.29 16.76
C LYS A 447 14.39 -40.19 17.48
N ALA A 448 13.32 -40.66 16.84
CA ALA A 448 11.99 -40.68 17.45
C ALA A 448 11.92 -41.69 18.61
N GLU A 449 12.56 -42.85 18.47
CA GLU A 449 12.66 -43.86 19.52
C GLU A 449 13.48 -43.37 20.72
N SER A 450 14.65 -42.77 20.48
CA SER A 450 15.45 -42.17 21.57
C SER A 450 14.72 -41.03 22.28
N ALA A 451 13.99 -40.18 21.54
CA ALA A 451 13.18 -39.12 22.13
C ALA A 451 12.02 -39.66 22.97
N ALA A 452 11.38 -40.75 22.53
CA ALA A 452 10.32 -41.42 23.29
C ALA A 452 10.87 -42.05 24.58
N GLU A 453 12.08 -42.64 24.55
CA GLU A 453 12.76 -43.14 25.74
C GLU A 453 13.09 -42.02 26.74
N ASP A 454 13.58 -40.88 26.27
CA ASP A 454 13.89 -39.73 27.12
C ASP A 454 12.62 -39.10 27.72
N GLN A 455 11.53 -39.04 26.94
CA GLN A 455 10.21 -38.62 27.44
C GLN A 455 9.68 -39.58 28.52
N LEU A 456 9.85 -40.89 28.33
CA LEU A 456 9.45 -41.89 29.32
C LEU A 456 10.26 -41.73 30.62
N LYS A 457 11.59 -41.55 30.53
CA LYS A 457 12.45 -41.28 31.69
C LYS A 457 12.02 -40.01 32.43
N ALA A 458 11.77 -38.91 31.71
CA ALA A 458 11.32 -37.66 32.32
C ALA A 458 9.97 -37.82 33.03
N LEU A 459 9.02 -38.57 32.47
CA LEU A 459 7.75 -38.89 33.14
C LEU A 459 7.94 -39.78 34.37
N GLN A 460 8.87 -40.72 34.33
CA GLN A 460 9.22 -41.57 35.49
C GLN A 460 9.82 -40.72 36.62
N ASP A 461 10.72 -39.79 36.30
CA ASP A 461 11.31 -38.86 37.27
C ASP A 461 10.25 -37.93 37.88
N MET A 462 9.33 -37.39 37.07
CA MET A 462 8.22 -36.58 37.56
C MET A 462 7.26 -37.37 38.46
N HIS A 463 7.01 -38.64 38.13
CA HIS A 463 6.18 -39.51 38.98
C HIS A 463 6.86 -39.81 40.32
N LEU A 464 8.19 -40.02 40.34
CA LEU A 464 8.95 -40.20 41.58
C LEU A 464 8.89 -38.94 42.47
N GLN A 465 8.95 -37.74 41.89
CA GLN A 465 8.85 -36.49 42.64
C GLN A 465 7.44 -36.24 43.19
N LEU A 466 6.40 -36.49 42.39
CA LEU A 466 5.01 -36.18 42.75
C LEU A 466 4.33 -37.30 43.56
N SER A 467 4.84 -38.53 43.51
CA SER A 467 4.22 -39.69 44.15
C SER A 467 5.25 -40.75 44.60
N PRO A 468 6.14 -40.42 45.56
CA PRO A 468 7.20 -41.32 46.02
C PRO A 468 6.71 -42.59 46.72
N LYS A 469 5.41 -42.66 47.08
CA LYS A 469 4.79 -43.78 47.81
C LYS A 469 3.99 -44.74 46.91
N LEU A 470 3.77 -44.42 45.64
CA LEU A 470 2.98 -45.24 44.71
C LEU A 470 3.91 -46.12 43.84
N ARG A 471 3.44 -47.33 43.51
CA ARG A 471 4.16 -48.25 42.62
C ARG A 471 4.12 -47.70 41.18
N MET A 472 5.29 -47.54 40.57
CA MET A 472 5.45 -46.98 39.23
C MET A 472 4.76 -47.84 38.14
N PRO A 473 3.81 -47.29 37.36
CA PRO A 473 3.26 -47.95 36.18
C PRO A 473 4.30 -48.12 35.06
N GLN A 474 4.32 -49.28 34.40
CA GLN A 474 5.29 -49.60 33.33
C GLN A 474 4.87 -49.12 31.94
N GLU A 475 3.59 -48.82 31.73
CA GLU A 475 3.04 -48.33 30.45
C GLU A 475 2.99 -46.79 30.42
N PHE A 476 3.42 -46.18 29.31
CA PHE A 476 3.48 -44.72 29.15
C PHE A 476 2.12 -44.03 29.38
N THR A 477 1.04 -44.61 28.83
CA THR A 477 -0.33 -44.09 28.96
C THR A 477 -0.82 -44.16 30.40
N ALA A 478 -0.54 -45.25 31.11
CA ALA A 478 -0.88 -45.41 32.53
C ALA A 478 -0.09 -44.44 33.43
N LEU A 479 1.20 -44.21 33.13
CA LEU A 479 2.05 -43.26 33.85
C LEU A 479 1.57 -41.82 33.65
N SER A 480 1.30 -41.42 32.40
CA SER A 480 0.75 -40.11 32.07
C SER A 480 -0.63 -39.88 32.71
N GLY A 481 -1.52 -40.88 32.65
CA GLY A 481 -2.83 -40.87 33.31
C GLY A 481 -2.73 -40.73 34.83
N SER A 482 -1.78 -41.43 35.47
CA SER A 482 -1.55 -41.29 36.91
C SER A 482 -0.99 -39.91 37.27
N LEU A 483 -0.09 -39.36 36.46
CA LEU A 483 0.52 -38.05 36.70
C LEU A 483 -0.50 -36.92 36.53
N THR A 484 -1.32 -36.99 35.49
CA THR A 484 -2.41 -36.04 35.21
C THR A 484 -3.51 -36.07 36.28
N ASN A 485 -3.92 -37.26 36.72
CA ASN A 485 -4.87 -37.37 37.83
C ASN A 485 -4.29 -36.79 39.13
N LYS A 486 -3.00 -37.03 39.41
CA LYS A 486 -2.37 -36.47 40.62
C LYS A 486 -2.18 -34.97 40.52
N SER A 487 -1.80 -34.42 39.36
CA SER A 487 -1.70 -32.97 39.17
C SER A 487 -3.08 -32.31 39.28
N LEU A 488 -4.13 -32.91 38.71
CA LEU A 488 -5.51 -32.44 38.88
C LEU A 488 -5.93 -32.42 40.35
N ASN A 489 -5.62 -33.48 41.09
CA ASN A 489 -5.90 -33.54 42.52
C ASN A 489 -5.12 -32.45 43.29
N LEU A 490 -3.82 -32.25 43.01
CA LEU A 490 -3.03 -31.18 43.62
C LEU A 490 -3.58 -29.79 43.30
N VAL A 491 -4.03 -29.55 42.07
CA VAL A 491 -4.69 -28.29 41.69
C VAL A 491 -5.98 -28.10 42.47
N SER A 492 -6.81 -29.13 42.58
CA SER A 492 -8.05 -29.06 43.37
C SER A 492 -7.80 -28.82 44.87
N GLU A 493 -6.76 -29.44 45.44
CA GLU A 493 -6.32 -29.20 46.82
C GLU A 493 -5.80 -27.77 46.99
N LEU A 494 -5.04 -27.25 46.02
CA LEU A 494 -4.54 -25.87 46.01
C LEU A 494 -5.69 -24.86 45.88
N GLU A 495 -6.68 -25.11 45.03
CA GLU A 495 -7.87 -24.26 44.92
C GLU A 495 -8.70 -24.30 46.20
N ASN A 496 -8.92 -25.46 46.79
CA ASN A 496 -9.66 -25.58 48.04
C ASN A 496 -8.94 -24.88 49.21
N THR A 497 -7.61 -25.02 49.30
CA THR A 497 -6.81 -24.29 50.30
C THR A 497 -6.80 -22.78 50.03
N LYS A 498 -6.75 -22.35 48.77
CA LYS A 498 -6.90 -20.94 48.38
C LYS A 498 -8.27 -20.37 48.76
N ARG A 499 -9.35 -21.13 48.52
CA ARG A 499 -10.72 -20.75 48.95
C ARG A 499 -10.80 -20.64 50.48
N GLY A 500 -10.24 -21.61 51.20
CA GLY A 500 -10.15 -21.58 52.66
C GLY A 500 -9.35 -20.38 53.18
N TYR A 501 -8.22 -20.06 52.55
CA TYR A 501 -7.42 -18.88 52.88
C TYR A 501 -8.18 -17.58 52.64
N ASN A 502 -8.86 -17.45 51.49
CA ASN A 502 -9.65 -16.26 51.17
C ASN A 502 -10.82 -16.07 52.14
N LEU A 503 -11.49 -17.16 52.54
CA LEU A 503 -12.55 -17.12 53.55
C LEU A 503 -11.98 -16.68 54.91
N ALA A 504 -10.87 -17.27 55.35
CA ALA A 504 -10.22 -16.87 56.59
C ALA A 504 -9.73 -15.41 56.56
N LYS A 505 -9.26 -14.94 55.39
CA LYS A 505 -8.88 -13.54 55.19
C LYS A 505 -10.09 -12.61 55.28
N SER A 506 -11.21 -12.94 54.63
CA SER A 506 -12.45 -12.17 54.73
C SER A 506 -12.93 -12.09 56.18
N GLN A 507 -12.96 -13.23 56.89
CA GLN A 507 -13.34 -13.26 58.30
C GLN A 507 -12.41 -12.42 59.19
N ARG A 508 -11.10 -12.38 58.88
CA ARG A 508 -10.14 -11.50 59.56
C ARG A 508 -10.43 -10.03 59.27
N ASP A 509 -10.71 -9.68 58.02
CA ASP A 509 -11.00 -8.32 57.60
C ASP A 509 -12.31 -7.82 58.26
N ASP A 510 -13.36 -8.68 58.31
CA ASP A 510 -14.62 -8.40 59.02
C ASP A 510 -14.42 -8.29 60.55
N ALA A 511 -13.54 -9.10 61.13
CA ALA A 511 -13.17 -8.97 62.54
C ALA A 511 -12.39 -7.67 62.81
N GLU A 512 -11.55 -7.22 61.87
CA GLU A 512 -10.81 -5.96 61.99
C GLU A 512 -11.73 -4.74 61.87
N THR A 513 -12.72 -4.76 60.98
CA THR A 513 -13.72 -3.68 60.86
C THR A 513 -14.57 -3.58 62.13
N THR A 514 -15.11 -4.70 62.63
CA THR A 514 -15.88 -4.72 63.88
C THR A 514 -15.06 -4.27 65.09
N ILE A 515 -13.77 -4.64 65.18
CA ILE A 515 -12.87 -4.13 66.23
C ILE A 515 -12.67 -2.61 66.08
N SER A 516 -12.55 -2.09 64.87
CA SER A 516 -12.40 -0.66 64.60
C SER A 516 -13.66 0.12 65.01
N GLU A 517 -14.84 -0.38 64.66
CA GLU A 517 -16.14 0.18 65.05
C GLU A 517 -16.30 0.21 66.58
N LEU A 518 -16.06 -0.93 67.25
CA LEU A 518 -16.12 -1.00 68.72
C LEU A 518 -15.11 -0.06 69.40
N ARG A 519 -13.93 0.17 68.82
CA ARG A 519 -12.96 1.14 69.33
C ARG A 519 -13.45 2.58 69.18
N ALA A 520 -14.11 2.91 68.07
CA ALA A 520 -14.70 4.22 67.84
C ALA A 520 -15.84 4.49 68.83
N GLU A 521 -16.75 3.53 69.00
CA GLU A 521 -17.83 3.62 69.99
C GLU A 521 -17.29 3.78 71.42
N LEU A 522 -16.26 3.01 71.80
CA LEU A 522 -15.64 3.12 73.12
C LEU A 522 -14.99 4.50 73.32
N ALA A 523 -14.38 5.08 72.28
CA ALA A 523 -13.86 6.45 72.34
C ALA A 523 -14.98 7.48 72.52
N GLU A 524 -16.09 7.34 71.81
CA GLU A 524 -17.26 8.22 71.95
C GLU A 524 -17.89 8.12 73.35
N TYR A 525 -18.06 6.90 73.88
CA TYR A 525 -18.54 6.70 75.25
C TYR A 525 -17.59 7.30 76.29
N LYS A 526 -16.27 7.20 76.09
CA LYS A 526 -15.28 7.84 76.96
C LYS A 526 -15.38 9.36 76.92
N GLU A 527 -15.58 9.95 75.75
CA GLU A 527 -15.77 11.40 75.61
C GLU A 527 -17.07 11.86 76.28
N LYS A 528 -18.20 11.19 75.99
CA LYS A 528 -19.48 11.43 76.66
C LYS A 528 -19.37 11.33 78.18
N TYR A 529 -18.68 10.30 78.68
CA TYR A 529 -18.42 10.14 80.10
C TYR A 529 -17.56 11.28 80.65
N SER A 530 -16.52 11.72 79.94
CA SER A 530 -15.69 12.86 80.36
C SER A 530 -16.49 14.17 80.45
N ILE A 531 -17.38 14.41 79.48
CA ILE A 531 -18.29 15.58 79.48
C ILE A 531 -19.23 15.50 80.70
N GLN A 532 -19.88 14.36 80.91
CA GLN A 532 -20.78 14.14 82.05
C GLN A 532 -20.06 14.30 83.40
N VAL A 533 -18.81 13.83 83.52
CA VAL A 533 -18.00 14.04 84.73
C VAL A 533 -17.71 15.52 84.97
N LYS A 534 -17.36 16.28 83.93
CA LYS A 534 -17.15 17.74 84.03
C LYS A 534 -18.44 18.47 84.39
N GLU A 535 -19.57 18.11 83.78
CA GLU A 535 -20.88 18.67 84.11
C GLU A 535 -21.25 18.37 85.58
N SER A 536 -21.05 17.14 86.04
CA SER A 536 -21.28 16.75 87.43
C SER A 536 -20.39 17.53 88.40
N GLN A 537 -19.12 17.78 88.03
CA GLN A 537 -18.21 18.61 88.81
C GLN A 537 -18.69 20.08 88.86
N ASN A 538 -19.03 20.68 87.72
CA ASN A 538 -19.54 22.04 87.65
C ASN A 538 -20.84 22.20 88.45
N LEU A 539 -21.76 21.22 88.38
CA LEU A 539 -22.98 21.21 89.17
C LEU A 539 -22.71 21.12 90.68
N ARG A 540 -21.72 20.33 91.10
CA ARG A 540 -21.29 20.26 92.50
C ARG A 540 -20.64 21.57 92.97
N GLU A 541 -19.83 22.21 92.15
CA GLU A 541 -19.22 23.52 92.43
C GLU A 541 -20.27 24.63 92.49
N ASN A 542 -21.24 24.63 91.56
CA ASN A 542 -22.37 25.56 91.61
C ASN A 542 -23.20 25.34 92.88
N LEU A 543 -23.52 24.09 93.22
CA LEU A 543 -24.25 23.78 94.44
C LEU A 543 -23.49 24.19 95.71
N SER A 544 -22.16 24.03 95.77
CA SER A 544 -21.36 24.50 96.91
C SER A 544 -21.34 26.02 96.99
N SER A 545 -21.25 26.71 95.85
CA SER A 545 -21.33 28.17 95.78
C SER A 545 -22.69 28.70 96.22
N GLU A 546 -23.79 28.06 95.78
CA GLU A 546 -25.14 28.42 96.19
C GLU A 546 -25.39 28.11 97.66
N LYS A 547 -24.87 26.99 98.19
CA LYS A 547 -24.89 26.72 99.63
C LYS A 547 -24.10 27.76 100.43
N ALA A 548 -22.96 28.23 99.92
CA ALA A 548 -22.19 29.29 100.56
C ALA A 548 -22.93 30.63 100.53
N LYS A 549 -23.55 30.98 99.40
CA LYS A 549 -24.44 32.16 99.28
C LYS A 549 -25.63 32.05 100.21
N PHE A 550 -26.27 30.88 100.29
CA PHE A 550 -27.40 30.65 101.20
C PHE A 550 -26.97 30.79 102.65
N SER A 551 -25.82 30.22 103.05
CA SER A 551 -25.24 30.40 104.38
C SER A 551 -24.92 31.88 104.67
N ALA A 552 -24.36 32.61 103.69
CA ALA A 552 -24.11 34.04 103.80
C ALA A 552 -25.42 34.84 103.93
N LEU A 553 -26.44 34.51 103.14
CA LEU A 553 -27.77 35.10 103.23
C LEU A 553 -28.47 34.72 104.54
N GLU A 554 -28.27 33.52 105.10
CA GLU A 554 -28.78 33.15 106.41
C GLU A 554 -28.08 33.95 107.52
N ALA A 555 -26.78 34.20 107.39
CA ALA A 555 -26.02 35.07 108.29
C ALA A 555 -26.47 36.52 108.16
N GLU A 556 -26.60 37.04 106.94
CA GLU A 556 -27.16 38.36 106.64
C GLU A 556 -28.61 38.47 107.12
N LEU A 557 -29.43 37.42 106.99
CA LEU A 557 -30.80 37.38 107.51
C LEU A 557 -30.81 37.36 109.04
N ALA A 558 -29.83 36.71 109.68
CA ALA A 558 -29.68 36.74 111.13
C ALA A 558 -29.26 38.15 111.60
N ASP A 559 -28.31 38.77 110.91
CA ASP A 559 -27.88 40.15 111.12
C ASP A 559 -29.01 41.13 110.84
N GLU A 560 -29.76 40.96 109.75
CA GLU A 560 -30.94 41.73 109.38
C GLU A 560 -32.08 41.48 110.34
N ARG A 561 -32.23 40.30 110.94
CA ARG A 561 -33.18 40.06 112.05
C ARG A 561 -32.74 40.78 113.32
N LEU A 562 -31.44 40.87 113.55
CA LEU A 562 -30.84 41.69 114.60
C LEU A 562 -31.08 43.18 114.31
N GLN A 563 -30.86 43.62 113.07
CA GLN A 563 -31.17 44.95 112.57
C GLN A 563 -32.66 45.22 112.53
N LEU A 564 -33.53 44.23 112.28
CA LEU A 564 -34.99 44.29 112.35
C LEU A 564 -35.47 44.25 113.79
N SER A 565 -34.70 43.71 114.73
CA SER A 565 -34.98 43.89 116.16
C SER A 565 -34.65 45.32 116.58
N THR A 566 -33.52 45.86 116.09
CA THR A 566 -33.11 47.26 116.29
C THR A 566 -33.96 48.24 115.46
N LEU A 567 -34.50 47.80 114.33
CA LEU A 567 -35.41 48.54 113.49
C LEU A 567 -36.84 48.31 113.95
N ARG A 568 -37.24 47.23 114.61
CA ARG A 568 -38.55 47.16 115.31
C ARG A 568 -38.56 48.07 116.53
N THR A 569 -37.41 48.30 117.16
CA THR A 569 -37.25 49.45 118.06
C THR A 569 -37.24 50.81 117.35
N LYS A 570 -37.01 50.90 116.02
CA LYS A 570 -37.11 52.13 115.18
C LYS A 570 -38.35 52.20 114.25
N ILE A 571 -39.17 51.15 114.15
CA ILE A 571 -40.39 50.99 113.33
C ILE A 571 -41.61 51.07 114.27
N ALA A 572 -41.37 51.01 115.59
CA ALA A 572 -42.09 51.92 116.47
C ALA A 572 -42.07 53.39 115.97
N ASP A 573 -41.11 53.79 115.11
CA ASP A 573 -40.96 55.15 114.57
C ASP A 573 -41.06 55.30 113.02
N GLY A 574 -41.54 54.35 112.20
CA GLY A 574 -41.76 54.71 110.78
C GLY A 574 -42.03 53.62 109.75
N GLU A 575 -43.20 53.72 109.12
CA GLU A 575 -43.72 52.93 108.00
C GLU A 575 -43.15 53.42 106.64
N THR A 576 -42.47 52.61 105.82
CA THR A 576 -42.27 52.84 104.35
C THR A 576 -41.56 51.67 103.66
N GLY A 577 -42.29 50.64 103.20
CA GLY A 577 -41.69 49.47 102.52
C GLY A 577 -42.22 49.17 101.11
N SER A 578 -43.18 49.95 100.59
CA SER A 578 -43.88 49.58 99.34
C SER A 578 -43.32 50.21 98.05
N GLU A 579 -42.45 51.22 98.12
CA GLU A 579 -41.90 51.89 96.92
C GLU A 579 -40.67 51.19 96.31
N ALA A 580 -39.85 50.52 97.12
CA ALA A 580 -38.57 49.96 96.67
C ALA A 580 -38.71 48.79 95.66
N LEU A 581 -39.79 48.01 95.76
CA LEU A 581 -40.02 46.86 94.88
C LEU A 581 -40.55 47.26 93.50
N ARG A 582 -41.22 48.41 93.36
CA ARG A 582 -41.67 48.91 92.04
C ARG A 582 -40.51 49.45 91.20
N SER A 583 -39.59 50.17 91.84
CA SER A 583 -38.44 50.77 91.16
C SER A 583 -37.50 49.72 90.52
N ARG A 584 -37.27 48.59 91.18
CA ARG A 584 -36.38 47.53 90.68
C ARG A 584 -36.94 46.76 89.48
N LEU A 585 -38.27 46.63 89.39
CA LEU A 585 -38.90 45.95 88.25
C LEU A 585 -38.84 46.81 86.98
N GLU A 586 -39.06 48.11 87.12
CA GLU A 586 -39.00 49.07 86.02
C GLU A 586 -37.59 49.16 85.40
N GLU A 587 -36.54 49.01 86.20
CA GLU A 587 -35.15 49.05 85.72
C GLU A 587 -34.75 47.81 84.88
N GLU A 588 -35.25 46.62 85.24
CA GLU A 588 -34.97 45.39 84.48
C GLU A 588 -35.78 45.33 83.18
N GLU A 589 -37.00 45.85 83.16
CA GLU A 589 -37.78 46.00 81.92
C GLU A 589 -37.07 46.95 80.94
N GLN A 590 -36.50 48.06 81.42
CA GLN A 590 -35.71 48.98 80.58
C GLN A 590 -34.41 48.36 80.02
N LYS A 591 -33.78 47.43 80.75
CA LYS A 591 -32.58 46.71 80.24
C LYS A 591 -32.93 45.74 79.13
N VAL A 592 -34.07 45.05 79.23
CA VAL A 592 -34.52 44.13 78.17
C VAL A 592 -34.89 44.90 76.91
N THR A 593 -35.57 46.05 77.03
CA THR A 593 -35.90 46.88 75.85
C THR A 593 -34.66 47.43 75.17
N SER A 594 -33.66 47.91 75.92
CA SER A 594 -32.42 48.43 75.32
C SER A 594 -31.60 47.36 74.59
N LEU A 595 -31.50 46.15 75.15
CA LEU A 595 -30.82 45.03 74.47
C LEU A 595 -31.55 44.56 73.20
N SER A 596 -32.89 44.61 73.20
CA SER A 596 -33.70 44.28 72.03
C SER A 596 -33.51 45.31 70.91
N GLU A 597 -33.49 46.61 71.25
CA GLU A 597 -33.20 47.70 70.31
C GLU A 597 -31.77 47.60 69.74
N ASP A 598 -30.77 47.29 70.58
CA ASP A 598 -29.39 47.09 70.13
C ASP A 598 -29.23 45.90 69.18
N LEU A 599 -29.94 44.79 69.43
CA LEU A 599 -29.95 43.63 68.54
C LEU A 599 -30.58 43.98 67.18
N ALA A 600 -31.71 44.68 67.19
CA ALA A 600 -32.37 45.14 65.97
C ALA A 600 -31.47 46.11 65.17
N GLY A 601 -30.77 47.01 65.86
CA GLY A 601 -29.78 47.91 65.25
C GLY A 601 -28.62 47.16 64.59
N LYS A 602 -28.08 46.13 65.24
CA LYS A 602 -27.00 45.30 64.69
C LYS A 602 -27.46 44.49 63.47
N LEU A 603 -28.65 43.90 63.51
CA LEU A 603 -29.21 43.15 62.37
C LEU A 603 -29.46 44.05 61.16
N SER A 604 -30.00 45.26 61.38
CA SER A 604 -30.18 46.26 60.32
C SER A 604 -28.84 46.67 59.67
N ARG A 605 -27.80 46.88 60.49
CA ARG A 605 -26.46 47.20 59.98
C ARG A 605 -25.85 46.05 59.16
N ILE A 606 -26.06 44.80 59.56
CA ILE A 606 -25.61 43.63 58.79
C ILE A 606 -26.34 43.59 57.45
N GLY A 607 -27.66 43.76 57.43
CA GLY A 607 -28.43 43.80 56.18
C GLY A 607 -27.97 44.91 55.23
N SER A 608 -27.68 46.10 55.75
CA SER A 608 -27.11 47.20 54.95
C SER A 608 -25.73 46.85 54.38
N LEU A 609 -24.84 46.23 55.17
CA LEU A 609 -23.51 45.83 54.71
C LEU A 609 -23.57 44.69 53.68
N GLU A 610 -24.52 43.77 53.82
CA GLU A 610 -24.77 42.72 52.83
C GLU A 610 -25.27 43.29 51.51
N GLU A 611 -26.18 44.27 51.56
CA GLU A 611 -26.65 44.99 50.37
C GLU A 611 -25.52 45.79 49.71
N GLU A 612 -24.70 46.50 50.49
CA GLU A 612 -23.52 47.20 49.98
C GLU A 612 -22.54 46.23 49.33
N LYS A 613 -22.26 45.09 49.96
CA LYS A 613 -21.40 44.04 49.39
C LYS A 613 -21.97 43.49 48.09
N ARG A 614 -23.28 43.27 48.01
CA ARG A 614 -23.95 42.84 46.76
C ARG A 614 -23.80 43.91 45.68
N SER A 615 -24.09 45.17 46.01
CA SER A 615 -23.95 46.30 45.09
C SER A 615 -22.50 46.45 44.58
N HIS A 616 -21.50 46.30 45.45
CA HIS A 616 -20.09 46.34 45.05
C HIS A 616 -19.71 45.17 44.15
N LYS A 617 -20.22 43.96 44.43
CA LYS A 617 -19.99 42.79 43.58
C LYS A 617 -20.60 42.95 42.20
N GLU A 618 -21.84 43.44 42.12
CA GLU A 618 -22.51 43.75 40.85
C GLU A 618 -21.79 44.84 40.06
N LYS A 619 -21.37 45.92 40.72
CA LYS A 619 -20.56 46.99 40.09
C LYS A 619 -19.24 46.45 39.56
N HIS A 620 -18.59 45.56 40.31
CA HIS A 620 -17.34 44.93 39.88
C HIS A 620 -17.56 44.01 38.67
N GLN A 621 -18.59 43.16 38.70
CA GLN A 621 -18.95 42.30 37.57
C GLN A 621 -19.28 43.14 36.33
N PHE A 622 -20.08 44.19 36.47
CA PHE A 622 -20.40 45.10 35.37
C PHE A 622 -19.15 45.80 34.82
N ALA A 623 -18.25 46.26 35.68
CA ALA A 623 -16.99 46.86 35.26
C ALA A 623 -16.09 45.85 34.55
N GLN A 624 -16.02 44.60 35.03
CA GLN A 624 -15.27 43.52 34.42
C GLN A 624 -15.81 43.16 33.03
N GLU A 625 -17.11 42.96 32.89
CA GLU A 625 -17.73 42.70 31.59
C GLU A 625 -17.51 43.86 30.60
N ARG A 626 -17.51 45.10 31.09
CA ARG A 626 -17.22 46.27 30.27
C ARG A 626 -15.74 46.30 29.87
N PHE A 627 -14.83 45.95 30.79
CA PHE A 627 -13.41 45.82 30.51
C PHE A 627 -13.16 44.73 29.46
N ASP A 628 -13.71 43.53 29.63
CA ASP A 628 -13.53 42.42 28.69
C ASP A 628 -14.09 42.77 27.30
N ARG A 629 -15.25 43.44 27.24
CA ARG A 629 -15.80 43.95 25.97
C ARG A 629 -14.89 44.97 25.29
N LEU A 630 -14.31 45.89 26.06
CA LEU A 630 -13.35 46.87 25.54
C LEU A 630 -12.05 46.19 25.10
N ASN A 631 -11.53 45.27 25.90
CA ASN A 631 -10.31 44.53 25.61
C ASN A 631 -10.44 43.73 24.31
N ASN A 632 -11.51 42.96 24.15
CA ASN A 632 -11.81 42.24 22.92
C ASN A 632 -11.89 43.16 21.69
N ARG A 633 -12.42 44.39 21.87
CA ARG A 633 -12.47 45.40 20.81
C ARG A 633 -11.08 45.95 20.48
N PHE A 634 -10.24 46.17 21.50
CA PHE A 634 -8.84 46.57 21.32
C PHE A 634 -8.04 45.47 20.62
N ASP A 635 -8.12 44.22 21.06
CA ASP A 635 -7.46 43.07 20.41
C ASP A 635 -7.85 42.93 18.95
N SER A 636 -9.15 43.06 18.66
CA SER A 636 -9.67 43.05 17.29
C SER A 636 -9.12 44.21 16.44
N ARG A 637 -8.95 45.40 17.03
CA ARG A 637 -8.35 46.55 16.34
C ARG A 637 -6.86 46.36 16.14
N THR A 638 -6.14 45.87 17.14
CA THR A 638 -4.72 45.55 17.09
C THR A 638 -4.43 44.49 16.04
N SER A 639 -5.26 43.45 15.92
CA SER A 639 -5.16 42.45 14.85
C SER A 639 -5.35 43.07 13.45
N ARG A 640 -6.36 43.93 13.27
CA ARG A 640 -6.57 44.65 12.01
C ARG A 640 -5.43 45.63 11.68
N ALA A 641 -4.88 46.29 12.70
CA ALA A 641 -3.72 47.18 12.56
C ALA A 641 -2.45 46.39 12.18
N LYS A 642 -2.25 45.18 12.73
CA LYS A 642 -1.19 44.23 12.33
C LYS A 642 -1.29 43.87 10.86
N ASP A 643 -2.47 43.43 10.41
CA ASP A 643 -2.70 43.09 9.00
C ASP A 643 -2.47 44.31 8.07
N LEU A 644 -2.95 45.49 8.44
CA LEU A 644 -2.73 46.72 7.66
C LEU A 644 -1.25 47.09 7.58
N THR A 645 -0.55 47.10 8.73
CA THR A 645 0.89 47.36 8.86
C THR A 645 1.70 46.44 7.95
N GLN A 646 1.42 45.13 8.00
CA GLN A 646 2.09 44.14 7.17
C GLN A 646 1.81 44.35 5.68
N ARG A 647 0.56 44.64 5.30
CA ARG A 647 0.21 44.88 3.89
C ARG A 647 0.91 46.12 3.35
N VAL A 648 0.84 47.25 4.05
CA VAL A 648 1.47 48.50 3.62
C VAL A 648 2.98 48.33 3.48
N TYR A 649 3.62 47.72 4.49
CA TYR A 649 5.04 47.40 4.43
C TYR A 649 5.40 46.53 3.21
N SER A 650 4.66 45.44 2.99
CA SER A 650 4.89 44.52 1.87
C SER A 650 4.69 45.18 0.50
N GLN A 651 3.78 46.14 0.38
CA GLN A 651 3.55 46.87 -0.87
C GLN A 651 4.68 47.87 -1.12
N ASN A 652 5.11 48.58 -0.08
CA ASN A 652 6.24 49.50 -0.16
C ASN A 652 7.53 48.78 -0.59
N ASP A 653 7.86 47.64 0.03
CA ASP A 653 9.01 46.80 -0.36
C ASP A 653 8.92 46.36 -1.83
N LYS A 654 7.74 45.93 -2.31
CA LYS A 654 7.55 45.58 -3.72
C LYS A 654 7.82 46.74 -4.68
N LEU A 655 7.40 47.96 -4.32
CA LEU A 655 7.62 49.15 -5.14
C LEU A 655 9.11 49.53 -5.18
N VAL A 656 9.82 49.45 -4.05
CA VAL A 656 11.27 49.66 -3.99
C VAL A 656 12.01 48.64 -4.86
N ARG A 657 11.67 47.34 -4.73
CA ARG A 657 12.24 46.27 -5.57
C ARG A 657 11.97 46.46 -7.07
N LEU A 658 10.85 47.10 -7.44
CA LEU A 658 10.56 47.43 -8.84
C LEU A 658 11.55 48.46 -9.39
N LEU A 659 11.85 49.51 -8.62
CA LEU A 659 12.84 50.50 -9.01
C LEU A 659 14.24 49.89 -9.13
N GLU A 660 14.62 49.03 -8.18
CA GLU A 660 15.89 48.28 -8.22
C GLU A 660 16.01 47.43 -9.48
N ARG A 661 14.93 46.71 -9.85
CA ARG A 661 14.87 45.93 -11.10
C ARG A 661 15.02 46.80 -12.36
N LEU A 662 14.56 48.04 -12.31
CA LEU A 662 14.71 49.00 -13.41
C LEU A 662 16.07 49.72 -13.41
N SER A 663 17.02 49.27 -12.58
CA SER A 663 18.37 49.83 -12.41
C SER A 663 18.38 51.22 -11.77
N TYR A 664 17.41 51.49 -10.88
CA TYR A 664 17.42 52.65 -10.01
C TYR A 664 17.72 52.19 -8.59
N SER A 665 18.67 52.83 -7.91
CA SER A 665 18.89 52.63 -6.48
C SER A 665 18.03 53.62 -5.70
N VAL A 666 17.36 53.12 -4.67
CA VAL A 666 16.58 53.92 -3.72
C VAL A 666 17.42 54.11 -2.47
N THR A 667 17.79 55.35 -2.17
CA THR A 667 18.44 55.72 -0.90
C THR A 667 17.51 56.63 -0.11
N LYS A 668 17.35 56.34 1.17
CA LYS A 668 16.55 57.15 2.10
C LYS A 668 17.50 58.08 2.86
N GLU A 669 17.44 59.38 2.60
CA GLU A 669 18.28 60.38 3.28
C GLU A 669 17.36 61.48 3.84
N ASN A 670 17.49 61.79 5.13
CA ASN A 670 16.70 62.82 5.83
C ASN A 670 15.17 62.73 5.63
N GLY A 671 14.62 61.51 5.59
CA GLY A 671 13.18 61.30 5.45
C GLY A 671 12.61 61.47 4.04
N SER A 672 13.45 61.76 3.03
CA SER A 672 13.05 61.86 1.62
C SER A 672 13.62 60.70 0.79
N MET A 673 12.81 60.20 -0.15
CA MET A 673 13.24 59.17 -1.11
C MET A 673 14.09 59.81 -2.21
N ILE A 674 15.35 59.41 -2.34
CA ILE A 674 16.19 59.82 -3.47
C ILE A 674 16.34 58.62 -4.41
N ILE A 675 15.83 58.77 -5.63
CA ILE A 675 15.89 57.73 -6.67
C ILE A 675 17.03 58.07 -7.63
N GLN A 676 18.13 57.32 -7.57
CA GLN A 676 19.28 57.52 -8.44
C GLN A 676 19.35 56.42 -9.50
N LYS A 677 19.61 56.81 -10.76
CA LYS A 677 19.79 55.84 -11.84
C LYS A 677 21.21 55.31 -11.79
N LEU A 678 21.36 53.99 -11.69
CA LEU A 678 22.68 53.37 -11.75
C LEU A 678 23.26 53.51 -13.17
N PRO A 679 24.52 53.97 -13.33
CA PRO A 679 25.16 54.04 -14.64
C PRO A 679 25.23 52.65 -15.29
N LYS A 680 24.84 52.52 -16.56
CA LYS A 680 25.05 51.28 -17.31
C LYS A 680 26.55 51.09 -17.54
N PRO A 681 27.16 49.91 -17.27
CA PRO A 681 28.53 49.67 -17.65
C PRO A 681 28.63 49.68 -19.19
N ASP A 682 29.45 50.58 -19.72
CA ASP A 682 29.73 50.69 -21.16
C ASP A 682 30.39 49.39 -21.66
N ARG A 683 29.82 48.81 -22.73
CA ARG A 683 30.50 47.77 -23.50
C ARG A 683 31.65 48.42 -24.26
N SER A 684 32.86 48.27 -23.75
CA SER A 684 34.09 48.53 -24.49
C SER A 684 34.09 47.70 -25.79
N ILE A 685 34.23 48.41 -26.89
CA ILE A 685 34.48 47.91 -28.24
C ILE A 685 35.93 47.44 -28.27
N ASN A 686 36.17 46.16 -28.56
CA ASN A 686 37.35 45.71 -29.29
C ASN A 686 37.03 44.36 -29.95
N GLY A 687 36.98 44.39 -31.28
CA GLY A 687 36.76 43.24 -32.13
C GLY A 687 38.08 42.63 -32.58
N ASN A 688 38.22 41.33 -32.37
CA ASN A 688 38.81 40.33 -33.26
C ASN A 688 39.00 39.07 -32.41
N ASP A 689 38.25 38.01 -32.66
CA ASP A 689 38.79 36.84 -33.35
C ASP A 689 37.68 35.82 -33.63
N SER A 690 37.95 35.05 -34.66
CA SER A 690 37.18 34.12 -35.45
C SER A 690 36.34 33.09 -34.68
N SER A 691 35.21 32.78 -35.31
CA SER A 691 34.20 31.77 -35.03
C SER A 691 34.71 30.32 -35.00
N ASP A 692 34.32 29.56 -33.97
CA ASP A 692 33.56 28.28 -34.10
C ASP A 692 32.86 27.94 -32.77
N PRO A 693 31.72 27.21 -32.77
CA PRO A 693 30.54 27.56 -31.98
C PRO A 693 30.15 26.38 -31.11
N GLY A 694 30.50 26.44 -29.84
CA GLY A 694 30.10 25.38 -28.94
C GLY A 694 30.72 25.54 -27.59
N ASN A 695 29.84 25.66 -26.61
CA ASN A 695 30.12 25.49 -25.20
C ASN A 695 30.52 26.76 -24.43
N LYS A 696 30.03 26.80 -23.18
CA LYS A 696 30.30 27.78 -22.10
C LYS A 696 29.31 28.92 -21.92
N ILE A 697 28.09 28.56 -21.53
CA ILE A 697 27.40 29.26 -20.45
C ILE A 697 28.19 28.95 -19.17
N LYS A 698 29.14 29.81 -18.79
CA LYS A 698 29.55 30.02 -17.39
C LYS A 698 30.48 31.22 -17.24
N ARG A 699 29.97 32.17 -16.46
CA ARG A 699 30.65 33.04 -15.49
C ARG A 699 31.48 34.23 -16.01
N SER A 700 30.94 35.43 -15.77
CA SER A 700 31.66 36.53 -15.11
C SER A 700 30.74 37.74 -14.87
N ILE A 701 30.13 37.82 -13.68
CA ILE A 701 29.92 39.11 -12.99
C ILE A 701 30.17 38.85 -11.50
N SER A 702 31.42 39.08 -11.09
CA SER A 702 31.72 39.47 -9.71
C SER A 702 31.45 40.95 -9.59
N GLY A 703 30.75 41.36 -8.53
CA GLY A 703 30.51 42.76 -8.22
C GLY A 703 29.38 42.97 -7.23
N SER A 704 29.55 42.46 -6.01
CA SER A 704 28.98 42.95 -4.74
C SER A 704 27.72 43.83 -4.83
N THR A 705 26.53 43.26 -4.63
CA THR A 705 25.31 43.98 -4.15
C THR A 705 24.08 43.07 -4.01
N THR A 706 24.09 41.83 -4.52
CA THR A 706 22.89 40.97 -4.51
C THR A 706 22.73 40.08 -3.27
N MET A 707 23.53 40.27 -2.22
CA MET A 707 23.49 39.47 -0.98
C MET A 707 23.34 40.34 0.28
N LYS A 708 22.78 41.55 0.15
CA LYS A 708 22.38 42.39 1.31
C LYS A 708 20.86 42.65 1.38
N ALA A 709 20.09 42.15 0.40
CA ALA A 709 18.64 42.29 0.33
C ALA A 709 17.88 40.98 0.62
N MET A 710 18.53 40.05 1.32
CA MET A 710 17.90 38.86 1.89
C MET A 710 18.20 38.89 3.39
N ILE A 711 17.20 39.33 4.16
CA ILE A 711 17.12 39.28 5.62
C ILE A 711 18.03 40.32 6.30
N ASP A 712 17.61 41.59 6.32
CA ASP A 712 18.08 42.51 7.36
C ASP A 712 17.17 42.31 8.58
N SER A 713 17.71 41.70 9.64
CA SER A 713 16.93 41.30 10.82
C SER A 713 16.28 42.47 11.57
N GLY A 714 16.69 43.72 11.28
CA GLY A 714 16.07 44.93 11.81
C GLY A 714 14.71 45.28 11.19
N ASP A 715 14.43 44.87 9.96
CA ASP A 715 13.18 45.17 9.25
C ASP A 715 11.99 44.35 9.79
N LEU A 716 12.26 43.20 10.42
CA LEU A 716 11.21 42.39 11.02
C LEU A 716 10.76 42.96 12.38
N ASP A 717 11.67 43.56 13.15
CA ASP A 717 11.36 44.18 14.45
C ASP A 717 10.44 45.40 14.29
N LEU A 718 10.59 46.13 13.17
CA LEU A 718 9.69 47.21 12.76
C LEU A 718 8.24 46.73 12.52
N LEU A 719 8.00 45.45 12.27
CA LEU A 719 6.64 44.93 12.04
C LEU A 719 5.94 44.53 13.36
N TYR A 720 6.69 44.34 14.44
CA TYR A 720 6.19 43.87 15.74
C TYR A 720 5.96 44.97 16.77
N TRP A 721 5.93 46.26 16.36
CA TRP A 721 5.77 47.40 17.28
C TRP A 721 4.56 47.28 18.24
N MET A 722 3.47 46.63 17.81
CA MET A 722 2.23 46.39 18.59
C MET A 722 2.28 45.23 19.62
N HIS A 723 3.46 44.69 19.96
CA HIS A 723 3.61 43.55 20.90
C HIS A 723 4.44 43.88 22.15
N ASN A 724 4.52 45.16 22.50
CA ASN A 724 5.17 45.59 23.74
C ASN A 724 4.11 45.95 24.78
N ASP A 725 4.30 45.53 26.03
CA ASP A 725 3.42 45.91 27.15
C ASP A 725 3.70 47.34 27.67
N ASP A 726 4.81 47.94 27.24
CA ASP A 726 5.24 49.29 27.62
C ASP A 726 4.83 50.33 26.54
N PRO A 727 3.97 51.32 26.89
CA PRO A 727 3.47 52.30 25.93
C PRO A 727 4.56 53.23 25.37
N GLU A 728 5.63 53.52 26.13
CA GLU A 728 6.72 54.37 25.64
C GLU A 728 7.55 53.62 24.58
N ALA A 729 7.88 52.35 24.85
CA ALA A 729 8.58 51.49 23.91
C ALA A 729 7.75 51.14 22.67
N GLU A 730 6.42 51.01 22.78
CA GLU A 730 5.52 50.86 21.63
C GLU A 730 5.55 52.11 20.74
N ALA A 731 5.46 53.31 21.33
CA ALA A 731 5.45 54.57 20.60
C ALA A 731 6.75 54.79 19.80
N GLU A 732 7.92 54.53 20.41
CA GLU A 732 9.22 54.64 19.71
C GLU A 732 9.34 53.69 18.52
N LYS A 733 8.85 52.45 18.66
CA LYS A 733 8.86 51.47 17.56
C LYS A 733 7.84 51.84 16.48
N TYR A 734 6.68 52.38 16.86
CA TYR A 734 5.69 52.90 15.91
C TYR A 734 6.27 54.05 15.08
N ASP A 735 6.92 55.02 15.73
CA ASP A 735 7.56 56.14 15.05
C ASP A 735 8.67 55.67 14.11
N SER A 736 9.46 54.68 14.53
CA SER A 736 10.49 54.04 13.68
C SER A 736 9.87 53.36 12.45
N PHE A 737 8.74 52.66 12.61
CA PHE A 737 7.99 52.04 11.52
C PHE A 737 7.43 53.08 10.53
N ILE A 738 6.77 54.13 11.04
CA ILE A 738 6.22 55.20 10.22
C ILE A 738 7.33 55.96 9.49
N ASN A 739 8.47 56.23 10.11
CA ASN A 739 9.60 56.88 9.44
C ASN A 739 10.20 56.00 8.33
N SER A 740 10.23 54.67 8.53
CA SER A 740 10.69 53.73 7.50
C SER A 740 9.75 53.69 6.29
N ILE A 741 8.42 53.74 6.49
CA ILE A 741 7.44 53.69 5.39
C ILE A 741 7.17 55.07 4.77
N GLY A 742 6.95 56.08 5.61
CA GLY A 742 6.60 57.45 5.23
C GLY A 742 7.68 58.17 4.44
N SER A 743 8.91 57.63 4.43
CA SER A 743 9.99 58.08 3.55
C SER A 743 9.86 57.61 2.09
N PHE A 744 8.84 56.81 1.73
CA PHE A 744 8.60 56.42 0.35
C PHE A 744 7.69 57.44 -0.36
N ASP A 745 8.27 58.21 -1.27
CA ASP A 745 7.55 59.17 -2.09
C ASP A 745 6.95 58.50 -3.34
N VAL A 746 5.63 58.27 -3.29
CA VAL A 746 4.86 57.65 -4.37
C VAL A 746 4.86 58.50 -5.63
N ASP A 747 4.85 59.83 -5.50
CA ASP A 747 4.82 60.74 -6.64
C ASP A 747 6.15 60.70 -7.38
N SER A 748 7.27 60.77 -6.65
CA SER A 748 8.61 60.58 -7.21
C SER A 748 8.78 59.21 -7.88
N PHE A 749 8.27 58.14 -7.28
CA PHE A 749 8.24 56.81 -7.90
C PHE A 749 7.48 56.84 -9.24
N CYS A 750 6.27 57.40 -9.26
CA CYS A 750 5.44 57.46 -10.47
C CYS A 750 6.11 58.29 -11.58
N GLU A 751 6.72 59.42 -11.25
CA GLU A 751 7.45 60.26 -12.20
C GLU A 751 8.64 59.53 -12.81
N VAL A 752 9.42 58.80 -12.00
CA VAL A 752 10.58 58.02 -12.48
C VAL A 752 10.14 56.90 -13.42
N ILE A 753 9.07 56.17 -13.08
CA ILE A 753 8.51 55.13 -13.93
C ILE A 753 7.99 55.74 -15.24
N ALA A 754 7.23 56.83 -15.18
CA ALA A 754 6.70 57.51 -16.37
C ALA A 754 7.82 58.05 -17.27
N LYS A 755 8.90 58.59 -16.69
CA LYS A 755 10.10 59.00 -17.43
C LYS A 755 10.79 57.80 -18.07
N ARG A 756 10.93 56.69 -17.36
CA ARG A 756 11.58 55.47 -17.87
C ARG A 756 10.81 54.88 -19.05
N VAL A 757 9.48 54.85 -18.98
CA VAL A 757 8.61 54.41 -20.08
C VAL A 757 8.80 55.32 -21.30
N ARG A 758 8.75 56.65 -21.12
CA ARG A 758 9.02 57.61 -22.22
C ARG A 758 10.42 57.43 -22.84
N ASP A 759 11.46 57.24 -22.02
CA ASP A 759 12.82 56.99 -22.49
C ASP A 759 12.92 55.68 -23.30
N MET A 760 12.21 54.62 -22.86
CA MET A 760 12.15 53.35 -23.59
C MET A 760 11.43 53.52 -24.92
N GLU A 761 10.28 54.19 -24.95
CA GLU A 761 9.56 54.49 -26.18
C GLU A 761 10.41 55.30 -27.17
N PHE A 762 11.12 56.32 -26.67
CA PHE A 762 12.04 57.11 -27.49
C PHE A 762 13.17 56.22 -28.06
N THR A 763 13.76 55.36 -27.22
CA THR A 763 14.83 54.44 -27.63
C THR A 763 14.35 53.47 -28.70
N ILE A 764 13.14 52.91 -28.54
CA ILE A 764 12.51 52.03 -29.54
C ILE A 764 12.25 52.79 -30.84
N LYS A 765 11.70 54.01 -30.78
CA LYS A 765 11.47 54.87 -31.96
C LYS A 765 12.78 55.22 -32.67
N LYS A 766 13.84 55.54 -31.91
CA LYS A 766 15.19 55.80 -32.45
C LYS A 766 15.74 54.56 -33.14
N TYR A 767 15.75 53.39 -32.50
CA TYR A 767 16.25 52.17 -33.12
C TYR A 767 15.42 51.75 -34.34
N SER A 768 14.11 51.98 -34.34
CA SER A 768 13.27 51.77 -35.52
C SER A 768 13.70 52.68 -36.68
N ARG A 769 13.98 53.96 -36.40
CA ARG A 769 14.47 54.92 -37.40
C ARG A 769 15.88 54.56 -37.89
N ASP A 770 16.78 54.20 -36.99
CA ASP A 770 18.14 53.80 -37.32
C ASP A 770 18.15 52.51 -38.15
N ALA A 771 17.32 51.52 -37.81
CA ALA A 771 17.14 50.30 -38.60
C ALA A 771 16.62 50.59 -40.02
N ARG A 772 15.67 51.53 -40.18
CA ARG A 772 15.23 52.00 -41.51
C ARG A 772 16.37 52.68 -42.27
N SER A 773 17.13 53.54 -41.60
CA SER A 773 18.30 54.21 -42.18
C SER A 773 19.39 53.22 -42.61
N TYR A 774 19.69 52.19 -41.81
CA TYR A 774 20.63 51.12 -42.17
C TYR A 774 20.15 50.31 -43.37
N ARG A 775 18.85 49.97 -43.42
CA ARG A 775 18.24 49.30 -44.58
C ARG A 775 18.39 50.17 -45.84
N GLU A 776 18.13 51.47 -45.74
CA GLU A 776 18.26 52.39 -46.88
C GLU A 776 19.72 52.57 -47.34
N LYS A 777 20.67 52.71 -46.40
CA LYS A 777 22.12 52.73 -46.70
C LYS A 777 22.57 51.44 -47.38
N SER A 778 22.10 50.29 -46.90
CA SER A 778 22.37 48.98 -47.53
C SER A 778 21.84 48.93 -48.96
N HIS A 779 20.60 49.37 -49.20
CA HIS A 779 20.05 49.45 -50.56
C HIS A 779 20.79 50.44 -51.46
N ARG A 780 21.24 51.59 -50.94
CA ARG A 780 22.07 52.53 -51.71
C ARG A 780 23.44 51.95 -52.05
N ALA A 781 24.12 51.31 -51.09
CA ALA A 781 25.39 50.63 -51.33
C ALA A 781 25.24 49.49 -52.35
N GLN A 782 24.12 48.76 -52.30
CA GLN A 782 23.79 47.74 -53.30
C GLN A 782 23.62 48.35 -54.71
N LYS A 783 22.89 49.47 -54.84
CA LYS A 783 22.76 50.20 -56.11
C LYS A 783 24.10 50.71 -56.62
N GLU A 784 24.92 51.32 -55.78
CA GLU A 784 26.26 51.80 -56.13
C GLU A 784 27.20 50.66 -56.56
N ALA A 785 27.12 49.50 -55.89
CA ALA A 785 27.85 48.30 -56.30
C ALA A 785 27.37 47.80 -57.67
N HIS A 786 26.07 47.78 -57.93
CA HIS A 786 25.52 47.44 -59.25
C HIS A 786 25.97 48.43 -60.34
N GLU A 787 25.97 49.74 -60.06
CA GLU A 787 26.48 50.77 -60.97
C GLU A 787 27.98 50.63 -61.23
N LYS A 788 28.80 50.34 -60.21
CA LYS A 788 30.24 50.06 -60.35
C LYS A 788 30.50 48.79 -61.17
N ILE A 789 29.71 47.74 -60.98
CA ILE A 789 29.76 46.52 -61.81
C ILE A 789 29.37 46.85 -63.26
N ALA A 790 28.32 47.63 -63.47
CA ALA A 790 27.89 48.07 -64.80
C ALA A 790 28.96 48.93 -65.48
N PHE A 791 29.59 49.86 -64.77
CA PHE A 791 30.68 50.70 -65.26
C PHE A 791 31.94 49.88 -65.61
N LYS A 792 32.29 48.87 -64.79
CA LYS A 792 33.40 47.95 -65.07
C LYS A 792 33.15 47.09 -66.31
N ASN A 793 31.89 46.69 -66.54
CA ASN A 793 31.49 45.99 -67.76
C ASN A 793 31.52 46.89 -68.99
N PHE A 794 31.25 48.19 -68.83
CA PHE A 794 31.34 49.18 -69.90
C PHE A 794 32.80 49.49 -70.30
N LYS A 795 33.75 49.48 -69.33
CA LYS A 795 35.19 49.73 -69.57
C LYS A 795 35.97 48.51 -70.09
N ARG A 796 35.34 47.34 -70.17
CA ARG A 796 35.90 46.09 -70.75
C ARG A 796 35.40 45.82 -72.19
N ARG A 797 34.60 46.73 -72.74
CA ARG A 797 34.36 46.89 -74.18
C ARG A 797 35.05 48.16 -74.61
#